data_AF-A0A8J8GX66-F1
#
_entry.id   AF-A0A8J8GX66-F1
#
_cell.length_a   1.000
_cell.length_b   1.000
_cell.length_c   1.000
_cell.angle_alpha   90.00
_cell.angle_beta   90.00
_cell.angle_gamma   90.00
#
_symmetry.space_group_name_H-M   'P 1'
#
loop_
_entity.id
_entity.type
_entity.pdbx_description
1 polymer ?
#
loop_
_entity_poly.entity_id
_entity_poly.type
_entity_poly.pdbx_seq_one_letter_code
_entity_poly.pdbx_strand_id
1 'polypeptide(L)'
;MKRSRDLIATAIGGLPLQTYRQMNGATVGVTTALLEQPEPDVPRTVTMANTAEDMFFEKYAWWRVIERDANRWPLKVRRLNPRSVDTGRGDNKVWYRKDGTTQGESWEWIPDEDLIRFESPNDPFLVAGARAVRTSLQLDATASQYAAEPQAREYFTPKPDAEPINEDEVRKILTDWNNGRRTNATGWVNGALDLHAGNLISPRDLQLADARQHAVLEIARAAGVDPEELGVSTTSRTYANQFDRRKAFLDFTLGGYLLAIEGRLSMGDVTPRGQYVKFNLDAFLRSDTAARYAAYAVGLSNKFITVPEVRELEDLPALPEEETVQEPTNDNVVQMRPPAAAAGHGVQLSADAGLTMSTHADQRFEVDLDKRTISGLAMPYGGAQGFHEGVAYEFSKGSIKVPADPSRVKMFVQHDPNRAVGYATKLEDTDDGLFVSFKIAATPAGDEALLMADSKVWDGLSAGFLPGSKFRTTKNGAQFAVEAPIREVSLCPSPAFEDARVSAVALTADNEGIITMTDTTVTPAAPAPETAVADQVAAELAKYGLKPGQTLQFDAVTKAIEDGFANLQAAAAGPTAVPAVPGSNTAQFAINEELPYRFNASTRGEFGFVEDLRDMQHGNAAAKQRLETFLEEVWNTPAFAVSTTNVASFNPVQNRPDMYVPQLDYQRPLWESASNGVIDSITAFTIPKFSSASGLVGTHTQGVEPTPGAFAATVQTVTPNAISGKIEINREVLDQGGSPQTDTIVWQEMQRAYWEGIETNIAAMLNSLSAATLYTGAEINLAGAVDAALDTALTNLFADLQYVRGGNRYTAFVADGSLYKAVVAAKDTAGRKLYPMLGPTNANGQVEPVLAAANVLGRTVRPAWALGSGNDKNSYMFVPSSVWAWASAPKRFTFEYQVKSVDMAIWGYAASAVLRNTDVARIDYTTADV
;
A
#
# COMPACT_ATOMS: atom_id res chain seq x y z
N MET A 1 18.50 -23.32 -1.03
CA MET A 1 19.88 -23.75 -1.39
C MET A 1 20.15 -23.54 -2.87
N LYS A 2 19.99 -24.53 -3.77
CA LYS A 2 20.33 -24.36 -5.21
C LYS A 2 19.68 -23.11 -5.82
N ARG A 3 18.36 -22.96 -5.67
CA ARG A 3 17.60 -21.81 -6.18
C ARG A 3 18.07 -20.46 -5.62
N SER A 4 18.37 -20.37 -4.32
CA SER A 4 18.90 -19.15 -3.71
C SER A 4 20.32 -18.81 -4.21
N ARG A 5 21.21 -19.81 -4.38
CA ARG A 5 22.51 -19.62 -5.06
C ARG A 5 22.32 -19.13 -6.50
N ASP A 6 21.43 -19.77 -7.25
CA ASP A 6 21.21 -19.42 -8.66
C ASP A 6 20.62 -18.02 -8.81
N LEU A 7 19.70 -17.59 -7.95
CA LEU A 7 19.18 -16.22 -7.93
C LEU A 7 20.28 -15.19 -7.67
N ILE A 8 21.08 -15.37 -6.62
CA ILE A 8 22.16 -14.43 -6.25
C ILE A 8 23.25 -14.40 -7.32
N ALA A 9 23.77 -15.58 -7.70
CA ALA A 9 24.88 -15.69 -8.63
C ALA A 9 24.52 -15.27 -10.06
N THR A 10 23.33 -15.64 -10.57
CA THR A 10 22.94 -15.23 -11.94
C THR A 10 22.48 -13.78 -12.01
N ALA A 11 21.90 -13.20 -10.96
CA ALA A 11 21.63 -11.76 -10.91
C ALA A 11 22.93 -10.94 -10.97
N ILE A 12 23.90 -11.22 -10.09
CA ILE A 12 25.20 -10.53 -10.08
C ILE A 12 25.97 -10.80 -11.38
N GLY A 13 25.93 -12.03 -11.89
CA GLY A 13 26.56 -12.38 -13.17
C GLY A 13 25.93 -11.74 -14.40
N GLY A 14 24.64 -11.38 -14.34
CA GLY A 14 23.91 -10.73 -15.43
C GLY A 14 24.07 -9.20 -15.46
N LEU A 15 24.44 -8.57 -14.35
CA LEU A 15 24.60 -7.11 -14.28
C LEU A 15 25.80 -6.63 -15.11
N PRO A 16 25.65 -5.55 -15.91
CA PRO A 16 26.79 -4.88 -16.53
C PRO A 16 27.67 -4.23 -15.46
N LEU A 17 28.99 -4.26 -15.67
CA LEU A 17 30.01 -3.72 -14.77
C LEU A 17 30.93 -2.83 -15.59
N GLN A 18 31.11 -1.58 -15.19
CA GLN A 18 31.90 -0.57 -15.91
C GLN A 18 32.87 0.16 -14.97
N THR A 19 34.00 0.61 -15.54
CA THR A 19 34.87 1.58 -14.88
C THR A 19 34.37 2.99 -15.21
N TYR A 20 34.41 3.88 -14.25
CA TYR A 20 34.04 5.29 -14.38
C TYR A 20 35.21 6.16 -13.94
N ARG A 21 35.39 7.31 -14.59
CA ARG A 21 36.39 8.32 -14.26
C ARG A 21 35.70 9.65 -14.00
N GLN A 22 36.05 10.32 -12.90
CA GLN A 22 35.63 11.71 -12.71
C GLN A 22 36.57 12.65 -13.49
N MET A 23 36.00 13.49 -14.35
CA MET A 23 36.73 14.47 -15.15
C MET A 23 35.91 15.76 -15.24
N ASN A 24 36.44 16.88 -14.74
CA ASN A 24 35.80 18.20 -14.74
C ASN A 24 34.38 18.23 -14.13
N GLY A 25 34.09 17.37 -13.15
CA GLY A 25 32.77 17.25 -12.52
C GLY A 25 31.79 16.29 -13.23
N ALA A 26 32.09 15.88 -14.46
CA ALA A 26 31.36 14.83 -15.17
C ALA A 26 31.91 13.43 -14.83
N THR A 27 31.06 12.41 -14.90
CA THR A 27 31.43 11.00 -14.74
C THR A 27 31.45 10.35 -16.11
N VAL A 28 32.63 9.95 -16.58
CA VAL A 28 32.81 9.38 -17.93
C VAL A 28 33.08 7.88 -17.82
N GLY A 29 32.36 7.08 -18.60
CA GLY A 29 32.62 5.64 -18.74
C GLY A 29 33.99 5.37 -19.36
N VAL A 30 34.75 4.44 -18.78
CA VAL A 30 36.04 3.99 -19.29
C VAL A 30 36.00 2.47 -19.45
N THR A 31 36.27 1.99 -20.66
CA THR A 31 36.35 0.55 -20.91
C THR A 31 37.71 0.01 -20.47
N THR A 32 37.69 -0.95 -19.53
CA THR A 32 38.89 -1.63 -19.04
C THR A 32 38.88 -3.09 -19.50
N ALA A 33 39.95 -3.55 -20.15
CA ALA A 33 40.06 -4.90 -20.73
C ALA A 33 39.89 -6.06 -19.72
N LEU A 34 40.11 -5.77 -18.44
CA LEU A 34 39.83 -6.68 -17.30
C LEU A 34 38.32 -6.88 -17.09
N LEU A 35 37.50 -5.85 -17.28
CA LEU A 35 36.05 -5.91 -17.02
C LEU A 35 35.25 -6.35 -18.24
N GLU A 36 35.75 -6.15 -19.46
CA GLU A 36 35.12 -6.72 -20.66
C GLU A 36 35.13 -8.24 -20.63
N GLN A 37 36.30 -8.83 -20.41
CA GLN A 37 36.52 -10.27 -20.47
C GLN A 37 37.64 -10.68 -19.50
N PRO A 38 37.32 -10.90 -18.20
CA PRO A 38 38.34 -11.09 -17.15
C PRO A 38 39.19 -12.35 -17.34
N GLU A 39 38.54 -13.49 -17.58
CA GLU A 39 39.20 -14.74 -17.96
C GLU A 39 39.18 -14.90 -19.49
N PRO A 40 40.25 -15.39 -20.14
CA PRO A 40 40.31 -15.46 -21.61
C PRO A 40 39.36 -16.51 -22.23
N ASP A 41 39.03 -17.55 -21.47
CA ASP A 41 38.27 -18.75 -21.90
C ASP A 41 36.90 -18.91 -21.20
N VAL A 42 36.58 -18.06 -20.22
CA VAL A 42 35.31 -18.10 -19.48
C VAL A 42 34.57 -16.78 -19.67
N PRO A 43 33.28 -16.76 -20.09
CA PRO A 43 32.53 -15.51 -20.25
C PRO A 43 32.50 -14.67 -18.96
N ARG A 44 32.53 -13.34 -19.10
CA ARG A 44 32.41 -12.40 -17.96
C ARG A 44 31.28 -12.77 -17.00
N THR A 45 30.10 -13.08 -17.54
CA THR A 45 28.89 -13.40 -16.75
C THR A 45 29.08 -14.62 -15.86
N VAL A 46 29.73 -15.68 -16.37
CA VAL A 46 30.07 -16.89 -15.62
C VAL A 46 31.17 -16.61 -14.59
N THR A 47 32.16 -15.78 -14.93
CA THR A 47 33.23 -15.36 -14.01
C THR A 47 32.64 -14.62 -12.80
N MET A 48 31.77 -13.63 -13.04
CA MET A 48 31.10 -12.88 -11.98
C MET A 48 30.15 -13.77 -11.15
N ALA A 49 29.37 -14.65 -11.80
CA ALA A 49 28.47 -15.58 -11.10
C ALA A 49 29.23 -16.54 -10.17
N ASN A 50 30.36 -17.10 -10.62
CA ASN A 50 31.22 -17.95 -9.79
C ASN A 50 31.88 -17.17 -8.64
N THR A 51 32.23 -15.90 -8.86
CA THR A 51 32.78 -15.01 -7.82
C THR A 51 31.75 -14.72 -6.73
N ALA A 52 30.49 -14.45 -7.12
CA ALA A 52 29.38 -14.31 -6.19
C ALA A 52 29.05 -15.60 -5.43
N GLU A 53 29.11 -16.77 -6.10
CA GLU A 53 28.94 -18.08 -5.46
C GLU A 53 30.00 -18.36 -4.39
N ASP A 54 31.27 -18.03 -4.68
CA ASP A 54 32.39 -18.18 -3.73
C ASP A 54 32.19 -17.29 -2.49
N MET A 55 31.83 -16.02 -2.69
CA MET A 55 31.49 -15.10 -1.60
C MET A 55 30.30 -15.58 -0.77
N PHE A 56 29.29 -16.19 -1.40
CA PHE A 56 28.10 -16.74 -0.72
C PHE A 56 28.41 -17.97 0.13
N PHE A 57 29.18 -18.94 -0.40
CA PHE A 57 29.42 -20.21 0.31
C PHE A 57 30.66 -20.20 1.21
N GLU A 58 31.75 -19.57 0.79
CA GLU A 58 33.09 -19.69 1.39
C GLU A 58 33.63 -18.35 1.93
N LYS A 59 32.80 -17.29 1.93
CA LYS A 59 33.10 -15.89 2.30
C LYS A 59 34.09 -15.17 1.39
N TYR A 60 35.09 -15.87 0.86
CA TYR A 60 36.14 -15.30 0.03
C TYR A 60 36.12 -15.85 -1.39
N ALA A 61 36.24 -14.97 -2.37
CA ALA A 61 36.56 -15.33 -3.75
C ALA A 61 37.95 -14.83 -4.13
N TRP A 62 38.63 -15.53 -5.03
CA TRP A 62 40.04 -15.30 -5.33
C TRP A 62 40.27 -15.29 -6.83
N TRP A 63 40.84 -14.20 -7.35
CA TRP A 63 41.35 -14.15 -8.72
C TRP A 63 42.87 -13.98 -8.72
N ARG A 64 43.57 -14.82 -9.48
CA ARG A 64 44.99 -14.64 -9.79
C ARG A 64 45.14 -13.78 -11.03
N VAL A 65 45.96 -12.73 -10.98
CA VAL A 65 46.37 -11.96 -12.15
C VAL A 65 47.30 -12.83 -13.00
N ILE A 66 47.00 -12.94 -14.30
CA ILE A 66 47.81 -13.73 -15.25
C ILE A 66 48.50 -12.84 -16.30
N GLU A 67 47.94 -11.67 -16.60
CA GLU A 67 48.50 -10.69 -17.52
C GLU A 67 48.32 -9.27 -16.97
N ARG A 68 49.27 -8.38 -17.27
CA ARG A 68 49.25 -6.96 -16.90
C ARG A 68 49.52 -6.07 -18.12
N ASP A 69 49.03 -4.85 -18.08
CA ASP A 69 49.34 -3.83 -19.09
C ASP A 69 50.77 -3.26 -18.92
N ALA A 70 51.19 -2.39 -19.84
CA ALA A 70 52.50 -1.73 -19.78
C ALA A 70 52.69 -0.83 -18.53
N ASN A 71 51.61 -0.45 -17.85
CA ASN A 71 51.62 0.34 -16.62
C ASN A 71 51.54 -0.53 -15.35
N ARG A 72 51.53 -1.86 -15.50
CA ARG A 72 51.40 -2.92 -14.46
C ARG A 72 49.99 -3.12 -13.87
N TRP A 73 48.95 -2.56 -14.47
CA TRP A 73 47.56 -2.83 -14.09
C TRP A 73 47.11 -4.23 -14.55
N PRO A 74 46.27 -4.95 -13.78
CA PRO A 74 45.74 -6.26 -14.20
C PRO A 74 44.94 -6.16 -15.51
N LEU A 75 45.24 -7.05 -16.47
CA LEU A 75 44.58 -7.09 -17.79
C LEU A 75 43.74 -8.37 -17.95
N LYS A 76 44.28 -9.52 -17.52
CA LYS A 76 43.55 -10.80 -17.42
C LYS A 76 43.77 -11.46 -16.07
N VAL A 77 42.76 -12.22 -15.66
CA VAL A 77 42.74 -12.98 -14.42
C VAL A 77 42.34 -14.44 -14.66
N ARG A 78 42.50 -15.25 -13.61
CA ARG A 78 42.05 -16.64 -13.49
C ARG A 78 41.34 -16.78 -12.14
N ARG A 79 40.05 -17.15 -12.12
CA ARG A 79 39.35 -17.39 -10.84
C ARG A 79 39.86 -18.70 -10.23
N LEU A 80 40.31 -18.65 -8.98
CA LEU A 80 40.74 -19.81 -8.21
C LEU A 80 39.56 -20.36 -7.40
N ASN A 81 39.48 -21.68 -7.26
CA ASN A 81 38.52 -22.31 -6.35
C ASN A 81 38.92 -21.99 -4.89
N PRO A 82 38.06 -21.40 -4.05
CA PRO A 82 38.43 -21.04 -2.67
C PRO A 82 38.95 -22.21 -1.85
N ARG A 83 38.46 -23.44 -2.08
CA ARG A 83 38.90 -24.66 -1.39
C ARG A 83 40.28 -25.17 -1.84
N SER A 84 40.85 -24.58 -2.88
CA SER A 84 42.23 -24.84 -3.34
C SER A 84 43.23 -23.78 -2.89
N VAL A 85 42.77 -22.77 -2.14
CA VAL A 85 43.57 -21.68 -1.57
C VAL A 85 43.73 -21.88 -0.07
N ASP A 86 44.93 -21.68 0.45
CA ASP A 86 45.31 -21.78 1.86
C ASP A 86 46.02 -20.50 2.31
N THR A 87 45.57 -19.94 3.44
CA THR A 87 46.12 -18.73 4.08
C THR A 87 46.53 -18.99 5.53
N GLY A 88 46.37 -20.23 6.01
CA GLY A 88 46.47 -20.59 7.43
C GLY A 88 47.86 -21.03 7.90
N ARG A 89 48.89 -20.92 7.06
CA ARG A 89 50.24 -21.46 7.33
C ARG A 89 51.09 -20.63 8.29
N GLY A 90 50.60 -19.50 8.77
CA GLY A 90 51.30 -18.63 9.73
C GLY A 90 52.49 -17.87 9.16
N ASP A 91 52.68 -17.89 7.83
CA ASP A 91 53.76 -17.22 7.10
C ASP A 91 53.31 -15.95 6.36
N ASN A 92 52.05 -15.52 6.58
CA ASN A 92 51.38 -14.42 5.88
C ASN A 92 51.42 -14.54 4.35
N LYS A 93 51.43 -15.76 3.81
CA LYS A 93 51.42 -16.01 2.36
C LYS A 93 50.14 -16.73 1.93
N VAL A 94 49.72 -16.45 0.70
CA VAL A 94 48.64 -17.19 0.05
C VAL A 94 49.22 -18.32 -0.80
N TRP A 95 48.78 -19.54 -0.51
CA TRP A 95 49.20 -20.76 -1.19
C TRP A 95 48.04 -21.33 -2.01
N TYR A 96 48.31 -21.80 -3.22
CA TYR A 96 47.33 -22.38 -4.14
C TYR A 96 47.77 -23.77 -4.59
N ARG A 97 46.82 -24.71 -4.75
CA ARG A 97 47.11 -26.04 -5.30
C ARG A 97 47.07 -26.04 -6.82
N LYS A 98 48.22 -26.25 -7.44
CA LYS A 98 48.40 -26.17 -8.90
C LYS A 98 47.53 -27.15 -9.69
N ASP A 99 47.23 -28.31 -9.10
CA ASP A 99 46.48 -29.38 -9.75
C ASP A 99 44.96 -29.09 -9.81
N GLY A 100 44.47 -28.01 -9.17
CA GLY A 100 43.05 -27.65 -9.09
C GLY A 100 42.18 -28.60 -8.26
N THR A 101 42.77 -29.69 -7.75
CA THR A 101 42.10 -30.73 -6.95
C THR A 101 42.06 -30.40 -5.46
N THR A 102 41.06 -30.95 -4.76
CA THR A 102 40.99 -30.93 -3.29
C THR A 102 41.92 -31.96 -2.62
N GLN A 103 42.68 -32.75 -3.38
CA GLN A 103 43.63 -33.75 -2.87
C GLN A 103 44.93 -33.72 -3.70
N GLY A 104 46.08 -33.51 -3.04
CA GLY A 104 47.41 -33.34 -3.66
C GLY A 104 48.35 -32.47 -2.80
N GLU A 105 49.66 -32.60 -2.99
CA GLU A 105 50.71 -31.92 -2.18
C GLU A 105 51.39 -30.72 -2.89
N SER A 106 50.99 -30.41 -4.12
CA SER A 106 51.61 -29.42 -5.03
C SER A 106 51.19 -27.96 -4.75
N TRP A 107 51.71 -27.38 -3.67
CA TRP A 107 51.43 -26.00 -3.28
C TRP A 107 52.37 -24.99 -3.98
N GLU A 108 51.77 -24.01 -4.66
CA GLU A 108 52.44 -22.85 -5.28
C GLU A 108 52.12 -21.59 -4.45
N TRP A 109 53.13 -20.82 -4.07
CA TRP A 109 52.91 -19.51 -3.44
C TRP A 109 52.52 -18.48 -4.51
N ILE A 110 51.47 -17.72 -4.26
CA ILE A 110 51.07 -16.58 -5.09
C ILE A 110 51.42 -15.29 -4.34
N PRO A 111 52.22 -14.38 -4.95
CA PRO A 111 52.47 -13.05 -4.38
C PRO A 111 51.18 -12.23 -4.25
N ASP A 112 51.03 -11.48 -3.16
CA ASP A 112 49.84 -10.66 -2.90
C ASP A 112 49.54 -9.65 -4.02
N GLU A 113 50.57 -9.15 -4.71
CA GLU A 113 50.40 -8.25 -5.86
C GLU A 113 49.63 -8.90 -7.03
N ASP A 114 49.78 -10.21 -7.23
CA ASP A 114 49.12 -11.00 -8.28
C ASP A 114 47.77 -11.57 -7.82
N LEU A 115 47.19 -11.08 -6.72
CA LEU A 115 46.02 -11.68 -6.11
C LEU A 115 44.92 -10.66 -5.76
N ILE A 116 43.75 -10.83 -6.36
CA ILE A 116 42.55 -10.05 -6.06
C ILE A 116 41.63 -10.92 -5.19
N ARG A 117 41.65 -10.66 -3.87
CA ARG A 117 40.71 -11.23 -2.90
C ARG A 117 39.43 -10.40 -2.82
N PHE A 118 38.28 -11.03 -3.03
CA PHE A 118 36.97 -10.50 -2.68
C PHE A 118 36.53 -11.06 -1.33
N GLU A 119 35.86 -10.25 -0.53
CA GLU A 119 35.41 -10.63 0.81
C GLU A 119 33.94 -10.27 0.98
N SER A 120 33.12 -11.27 1.28
CA SER A 120 31.71 -11.07 1.60
C SER A 120 31.57 -10.33 2.94
N PRO A 121 30.72 -9.30 3.03
CA PRO A 121 30.37 -8.69 4.32
C PRO A 121 29.51 -9.64 5.18
N ASN A 122 28.88 -10.63 4.55
CA ASN A 122 28.06 -11.63 5.22
C ASN A 122 28.90 -12.85 5.62
N ASP A 123 28.46 -13.55 6.67
CA ASP A 123 29.03 -14.84 7.03
C ASP A 123 28.75 -15.90 5.96
N PRO A 124 29.67 -16.87 5.76
CA PRO A 124 29.52 -17.88 4.73
C PRO A 124 28.28 -18.75 4.99
N PHE A 125 27.47 -18.99 3.97
CA PHE A 125 26.21 -19.75 4.09
C PHE A 125 26.43 -21.16 4.64
N LEU A 126 27.60 -21.77 4.38
CA LEU A 126 27.94 -23.10 4.90
C LEU A 126 28.20 -23.12 6.42
N VAL A 127 28.41 -21.96 7.05
CA VAL A 127 28.53 -21.80 8.51
C VAL A 127 27.22 -21.29 9.10
N ALA A 128 26.72 -20.15 8.63
CA ALA A 128 25.50 -19.52 9.14
C ALA A 128 24.26 -20.41 8.92
N GLY A 129 24.13 -21.02 7.74
CA GLY A 129 23.05 -21.93 7.38
C GLY A 129 23.27 -23.39 7.82
N ALA A 130 24.41 -23.74 8.44
CA ALA A 130 24.83 -25.13 8.67
C ALA A 130 23.76 -26.00 9.35
N ARG A 131 23.05 -25.44 10.34
CA ARG A 131 21.96 -26.12 11.06
C ARG A 131 20.78 -26.40 10.14
N ALA A 132 20.29 -25.37 9.43
CA ALA A 132 19.16 -25.47 8.52
C ALA A 132 19.43 -26.48 7.37
N VAL A 133 20.64 -26.47 6.83
CA VAL A 133 21.09 -27.45 5.81
C VAL A 133 21.05 -28.89 6.36
N ARG A 134 21.63 -29.13 7.53
CA ARG A 134 21.64 -30.47 8.17
C ARG A 134 20.21 -30.95 8.50
N THR A 135 19.38 -30.08 9.06
CA THR A 135 17.97 -30.40 9.34
C THR A 135 17.19 -30.70 8.05
N SER A 136 17.37 -29.92 6.98
CA SER A 136 16.74 -30.18 5.69
C SER A 136 17.17 -31.53 5.10
N LEU A 137 18.46 -31.87 5.16
CA LEU A 137 18.98 -33.18 4.70
C LEU A 137 18.42 -34.35 5.53
N GLN A 138 18.32 -34.19 6.85
CA GLN A 138 17.73 -35.21 7.73
C GLN A 138 16.24 -35.41 7.43
N LEU A 139 15.45 -34.34 7.32
CA LEU A 139 14.03 -34.40 7.01
C LEU A 139 13.77 -35.01 5.62
N ASP A 140 14.63 -34.72 4.64
CA ASP A 140 14.51 -35.29 3.29
C ASP A 140 14.91 -36.77 3.25
N ALA A 141 15.96 -37.16 3.98
CA ALA A 141 16.32 -38.56 4.19
C ALA A 141 15.21 -39.34 4.91
N THR A 142 14.60 -38.77 5.95
CA THR A 142 13.44 -39.34 6.63
C THR A 142 12.24 -39.47 5.69
N ALA A 143 11.92 -38.43 4.91
CA ALA A 143 10.84 -38.49 3.92
C ALA A 143 11.11 -39.57 2.85
N SER A 144 12.34 -39.68 2.37
CA SER A 144 12.76 -40.73 1.43
C SER A 144 12.67 -42.13 2.05
N GLN A 145 13.00 -42.29 3.33
CA GLN A 145 12.85 -43.56 4.05
C GLN A 145 11.38 -43.95 4.19
N TYR A 146 10.51 -43.02 4.61
CA TYR A 146 9.06 -43.24 4.68
C TYR A 146 8.43 -43.56 3.32
N ALA A 147 8.96 -43.02 2.23
CA ALA A 147 8.49 -43.29 0.87
C ALA A 147 9.01 -44.61 0.29
N ALA A 148 10.26 -45.00 0.59
CA ALA A 148 10.90 -46.20 0.07
C ALA A 148 10.58 -47.47 0.89
N GLU A 149 10.50 -47.33 2.22
CA GLU A 149 10.16 -48.42 3.14
C GLU A 149 9.04 -47.93 4.08
N PRO A 150 7.75 -48.24 3.78
CA PRO A 150 6.65 -48.02 4.72
C PRO A 150 7.00 -48.73 6.03
N GLN A 151 7.19 -47.94 7.09
CA GLN A 151 7.80 -48.39 8.35
C GLN A 151 7.03 -49.58 8.95
N ALA A 152 7.60 -50.78 8.89
CA ALA A 152 7.07 -51.91 9.63
C ALA A 152 7.38 -51.73 11.12
N ARG A 153 6.38 -51.22 11.85
CA ARG A 153 6.28 -51.35 13.32
C ARG A 153 5.47 -52.58 13.72
N GLU A 154 5.28 -53.49 12.78
CA GLU A 154 4.60 -54.75 13.01
C GLU A 154 5.50 -55.70 13.80
N TYR A 155 4.93 -56.46 14.73
CA TYR A 155 5.65 -57.49 15.47
C TYR A 155 4.83 -58.77 15.54
N PHE A 156 5.52 -59.91 15.60
CA PHE A 156 4.89 -61.22 15.72
C PHE A 156 4.88 -61.67 17.18
N THR A 157 3.78 -62.28 17.62
CA THR A 157 3.73 -63.03 18.88
C THR A 157 3.28 -64.47 18.64
N PRO A 158 3.77 -65.45 19.42
CA PRO A 158 3.15 -66.77 19.46
C PRO A 158 1.70 -66.69 19.93
N LYS A 159 0.84 -67.56 19.39
CA LYS A 159 -0.52 -67.76 19.94
C LYS A 159 -0.48 -68.49 21.30
N PRO A 160 -1.51 -68.32 22.14
CA PRO A 160 -1.56 -68.94 23.48
C PRO A 160 -1.34 -70.47 23.50
N ASP A 161 -1.77 -71.17 22.44
CA ASP A 161 -1.71 -72.63 22.31
C ASP A 161 -0.71 -73.11 21.23
N ALA A 162 0.24 -72.26 20.80
CA ALA A 162 1.21 -72.61 19.76
C ALA A 162 2.39 -73.45 20.29
N GLU A 163 2.84 -74.44 19.49
CA GLU A 163 4.10 -75.13 19.75
C GLU A 163 5.30 -74.16 19.67
N PRO A 164 6.34 -74.34 20.51
CA PRO A 164 7.51 -73.47 20.53
C PRO A 164 8.33 -73.59 19.22
N ILE A 165 8.32 -72.52 18.42
CA ILE A 165 9.06 -72.41 17.15
C ILE A 165 10.56 -72.25 17.42
N ASN A 166 11.41 -72.92 16.63
CA ASN A 166 12.87 -72.84 16.72
C ASN A 166 13.42 -71.48 16.21
N GLU A 167 14.51 -70.98 16.80
CA GLU A 167 15.13 -69.69 16.42
C GLU A 167 15.53 -69.60 14.94
N ASP A 168 16.02 -70.69 14.36
CA ASP A 168 16.42 -70.73 12.94
C ASP A 168 15.19 -70.57 12.02
N GLU A 169 14.03 -71.09 12.44
CA GLU A 169 12.77 -70.97 11.72
C GLU A 169 12.19 -69.56 11.86
N VAL A 170 12.26 -68.96 13.05
CA VAL A 170 11.92 -67.53 13.25
C VAL A 170 12.79 -66.63 12.36
N ARG A 171 14.12 -66.86 12.31
CA ARG A 171 15.03 -66.09 11.44
C ARG A 171 14.69 -66.25 9.96
N LYS A 172 14.27 -67.44 9.52
CA LYS A 172 13.80 -67.67 8.15
C LYS A 172 12.51 -66.90 7.84
N ILE A 173 11.48 -67.02 8.70
CA ILE A 173 10.19 -66.34 8.53
C ILE A 173 10.38 -64.81 8.42
N LEU A 174 11.21 -64.22 9.29
CA LEU A 174 11.51 -62.78 9.25
C LEU A 174 12.25 -62.37 7.96
N THR A 175 13.13 -63.23 7.45
CA THR A 175 13.88 -62.99 6.20
C THR A 175 12.95 -63.05 4.99
N ASP A 176 12.11 -64.07 4.90
CA ASP A 176 11.13 -64.26 3.82
C ASP A 176 10.08 -63.12 3.83
N TRP A 177 9.62 -62.69 5.02
CA TRP A 177 8.73 -61.51 5.18
C TRP A 177 9.38 -60.21 4.69
N ASN A 178 10.63 -59.96 5.05
CA ASN A 178 11.37 -58.77 4.61
C ASN A 178 11.60 -58.76 3.09
N ASN A 179 11.90 -59.92 2.49
CA ASN A 179 12.07 -60.05 1.05
C ASN A 179 10.75 -59.86 0.30
N GLY A 180 9.65 -60.46 0.77
CA GLY A 180 8.32 -60.31 0.17
C GLY A 180 7.86 -58.84 0.13
N ARG A 181 8.07 -58.09 1.22
CA ARG A 181 7.74 -56.66 1.27
C ARG A 181 8.55 -55.81 0.28
N ARG A 182 9.85 -56.10 0.11
CA ARG A 182 10.71 -55.43 -0.89
C ARG A 182 10.30 -55.68 -2.34
N THR A 183 9.59 -56.78 -2.62
CA THR A 183 9.07 -57.12 -3.94
C THR A 183 7.59 -56.84 -4.12
N ASN A 184 6.92 -56.20 -3.15
CA ASN A 184 5.45 -56.01 -3.11
C ASN A 184 4.65 -57.32 -3.27
N ALA A 185 5.18 -58.43 -2.75
CA ALA A 185 4.54 -59.73 -2.79
C ALA A 185 3.55 -59.91 -1.62
N THR A 186 2.50 -60.70 -1.82
CA THR A 186 1.50 -60.99 -0.78
C THR A 186 2.12 -61.75 0.39
N GLY A 187 2.09 -61.14 1.58
CA GLY A 187 2.51 -61.80 2.82
C GLY A 187 1.48 -62.81 3.33
N TRP A 188 1.94 -63.96 3.82
CA TRP A 188 1.13 -64.97 4.51
C TRP A 188 1.75 -65.26 5.88
N VAL A 189 0.92 -65.28 6.92
CA VAL A 189 1.33 -65.59 8.31
C VAL A 189 0.91 -67.01 8.64
N ASN A 190 1.79 -67.78 9.27
CA ASN A 190 1.50 -69.16 9.64
C ASN A 190 0.47 -69.25 10.78
N GLY A 191 -0.13 -70.44 10.96
CA GLY A 191 -1.18 -70.63 11.96
C GLY A 191 -0.74 -70.37 13.41
N ALA A 192 0.56 -70.44 13.71
CA ALA A 192 1.14 -70.37 15.05
C ALA A 192 1.47 -68.95 15.54
N LEU A 193 1.52 -67.96 14.64
CA LEU A 193 1.85 -66.57 14.94
C LEU A 193 0.64 -65.65 14.75
N ASP A 194 0.58 -64.60 15.56
CA ASP A 194 -0.25 -63.41 15.32
C ASP A 194 0.61 -62.23 14.89
N LEU A 195 0.13 -61.48 13.90
CA LEU A 195 0.73 -60.24 13.43
C LEU A 195 0.04 -59.06 14.13
N HIS A 196 0.81 -58.31 14.92
CA HIS A 196 0.33 -57.06 15.52
C HIS A 196 0.79 -55.89 14.68
N ALA A 197 -0.15 -55.17 14.07
CA ALA A 197 0.16 -53.88 13.45
C ALA A 197 0.48 -52.86 14.54
N GLY A 198 1.74 -52.45 14.67
CA GLY A 198 2.14 -51.38 15.59
C GLY A 198 1.51 -50.06 15.18
N ASN A 199 1.34 -49.16 16.15
CA ASN A 199 0.62 -47.90 15.95
C ASN A 199 1.30 -47.06 14.84
N LEU A 200 0.67 -46.99 13.67
CA LEU A 200 1.16 -46.31 12.48
C LEU A 200 1.00 -44.80 12.66
N ILE A 201 2.02 -44.15 13.25
CA ILE A 201 2.11 -42.69 13.22
C ILE A 201 2.28 -42.29 11.76
N SER A 202 1.25 -41.67 11.17
CA SER A 202 1.29 -41.34 9.75
C SER A 202 2.27 -40.17 9.50
N PRO A 203 2.81 -40.02 8.27
CA PRO A 203 3.62 -38.85 7.93
C PRO A 203 2.90 -37.50 8.13
N ARG A 204 1.56 -37.52 8.18
CA ARG A 204 0.70 -36.37 8.54
C ARG A 204 0.77 -36.08 10.04
N ASP A 205 0.69 -37.10 10.88
CA ASP A 205 0.77 -36.95 12.35
C ASP A 205 2.18 -36.55 12.81
N LEU A 206 3.22 -36.92 12.04
CA LEU A 206 4.58 -36.43 12.22
C LEU A 206 4.82 -34.99 11.71
N GLN A 207 3.82 -34.35 11.08
CA GLN A 207 3.93 -33.02 10.47
C GLN A 207 5.15 -32.88 9.54
N LEU A 208 5.55 -33.97 8.87
CA LEU A 208 6.81 -34.01 8.10
C LEU A 208 6.80 -33.04 6.90
N ALA A 209 5.62 -32.73 6.38
CA ALA A 209 5.43 -31.67 5.37
C ALA A 209 5.73 -30.28 5.94
N ASP A 210 5.15 -29.94 7.10
CA ASP A 210 5.29 -28.64 7.75
C ASP A 210 6.72 -28.43 8.24
N ALA A 211 7.35 -29.47 8.79
CA ALA A 211 8.77 -29.46 9.15
C ALA A 211 9.69 -29.20 7.95
N ARG A 212 9.39 -29.77 6.78
CA ARG A 212 10.12 -29.50 5.53
C ARG A 212 9.87 -28.08 5.02
N GLN A 213 8.66 -27.55 5.11
CA GLN A 213 8.36 -26.15 4.78
C GLN A 213 9.14 -25.19 5.71
N HIS A 214 9.10 -25.42 7.03
CA HIS A 214 9.86 -24.62 8.01
C HIS A 214 11.38 -24.66 7.73
N ALA A 215 11.93 -25.82 7.37
CA ALA A 215 13.34 -25.93 7.00
C ALA A 215 13.70 -25.12 5.73
N VAL A 216 12.77 -24.97 4.77
CA VAL A 216 12.97 -24.08 3.62
C VAL A 216 12.94 -22.60 4.03
N LEU A 217 12.08 -22.21 4.97
CA LEU A 217 12.06 -20.84 5.52
C LEU A 217 13.36 -20.49 6.25
N GLU A 218 13.91 -21.40 7.04
CA GLU A 218 15.22 -21.24 7.68
C GLU A 218 16.35 -21.08 6.66
N ILE A 219 16.31 -21.85 5.56
CA ILE A 219 17.25 -21.72 4.44
C ILE A 219 17.09 -20.37 3.71
N ALA A 220 15.87 -19.86 3.56
CA ALA A 220 15.58 -18.56 2.95
C ALA A 220 16.17 -17.42 3.78
N ARG A 221 15.85 -17.41 5.10
CA ARG A 221 16.39 -16.48 6.10
C ARG A 221 17.92 -16.48 6.11
N ALA A 222 18.55 -17.65 6.20
CA ALA A 222 20.01 -17.78 6.21
C ALA A 222 20.68 -17.37 4.88
N ALA A 223 19.96 -17.41 3.76
CA ALA A 223 20.45 -16.94 2.47
C ALA A 223 20.19 -15.44 2.21
N GLY A 224 19.40 -14.77 3.07
CA GLY A 224 18.94 -13.39 2.84
C GLY A 224 17.95 -13.25 1.67
N VAL A 225 17.27 -14.33 1.26
CA VAL A 225 16.34 -14.35 0.12
C VAL A 225 14.91 -14.48 0.62
N ASP A 226 13.97 -13.74 0.01
CA ASP A 226 12.54 -13.86 0.34
C ASP A 226 12.02 -15.30 0.07
N PRO A 227 11.25 -15.92 1.00
CA PRO A 227 10.60 -17.21 0.77
C PRO A 227 9.77 -17.30 -0.52
N GLU A 228 9.11 -16.23 -0.95
CA GLU A 228 8.32 -16.19 -2.19
C GLU A 228 9.20 -16.44 -3.42
N GLU A 229 10.43 -15.90 -3.45
CA GLU A 229 11.41 -16.12 -4.52
C GLU A 229 11.89 -17.57 -4.58
N LEU A 230 11.72 -18.35 -3.50
CA LEU A 230 11.96 -19.80 -3.46
C LEU A 230 10.71 -20.63 -3.79
N GLY A 231 9.55 -19.99 -3.96
CA GLY A 231 8.26 -20.64 -4.22
C GLY A 231 7.48 -21.04 -2.96
N VAL A 232 7.82 -20.47 -1.79
CA VAL A 232 7.10 -20.72 -0.52
C VAL A 232 6.43 -19.42 -0.08
N SER A 233 5.10 -19.33 -0.26
CA SER A 233 4.34 -18.19 0.24
C SER A 233 4.16 -18.28 1.75
N THR A 234 4.65 -17.28 2.49
CA THR A 234 4.45 -17.13 3.94
C THR A 234 3.26 -16.23 4.31
N THR A 235 2.71 -15.51 3.34
CA THR A 235 1.65 -14.52 3.54
C THR A 235 0.75 -14.45 2.31
N SER A 236 -0.55 -14.25 2.50
CA SER A 236 -1.53 -13.99 1.43
C SER A 236 -1.40 -12.58 0.82
N ARG A 237 -0.19 -12.16 0.46
CA ARG A 237 0.11 -10.87 -0.18
C ARG A 237 -0.25 -10.90 -1.66
N THR A 238 -1.51 -10.61 -1.97
CA THR A 238 -2.05 -10.74 -3.34
C THR A 238 -1.49 -9.72 -4.33
N TYR A 239 -0.99 -8.57 -3.87
CA TYR A 239 -0.51 -7.48 -4.74
C TYR A 239 0.74 -6.78 -4.19
N ALA A 240 1.91 -7.29 -4.56
CA ALA A 240 3.19 -6.58 -4.46
C ALA A 240 3.75 -6.37 -5.87
N ASN A 241 4.03 -5.11 -6.24
CA ASN A 241 4.59 -4.75 -7.53
C ASN A 241 5.92 -5.50 -7.76
N GLN A 242 6.12 -6.03 -8.97
CA GLN A 242 7.35 -6.74 -9.31
C GLN A 242 8.58 -5.83 -9.23
N PHE A 243 8.43 -4.53 -9.50
CA PHE A 243 9.49 -3.54 -9.33
C PHE A 243 9.94 -3.43 -7.86
N ASP A 244 8.99 -3.26 -6.93
CA ASP A 244 9.30 -3.14 -5.50
C ASP A 244 9.96 -4.41 -4.95
N ARG A 245 9.55 -5.59 -5.41
CA ARG A 245 10.21 -6.86 -5.05
C ARG A 245 11.64 -6.95 -5.61
N ARG A 246 11.90 -6.56 -6.85
CA ARG A 246 13.27 -6.51 -7.41
C ARG A 246 14.14 -5.51 -6.68
N LYS A 247 13.59 -4.35 -6.32
CA LYS A 247 14.29 -3.33 -5.53
C LYS A 247 14.62 -3.86 -4.12
N ALA A 248 13.67 -4.50 -3.43
CA ALA A 248 13.93 -5.12 -2.14
C ALA A 248 15.02 -6.22 -2.22
N PHE A 249 15.00 -7.06 -3.25
CA PHE A 249 16.03 -8.08 -3.47
C PHE A 249 17.41 -7.46 -3.76
N LEU A 250 17.45 -6.35 -4.50
CA LEU A 250 18.68 -5.59 -4.72
C LEU A 250 19.21 -4.99 -3.40
N ASP A 251 18.36 -4.27 -2.67
CA ASP A 251 18.74 -3.50 -1.47
C ASP A 251 19.12 -4.42 -0.30
N PHE A 252 18.35 -5.50 -0.05
CA PHE A 252 18.53 -6.38 1.11
C PHE A 252 19.38 -7.63 0.84
N THR A 253 19.43 -8.14 -0.39
CA THR A 253 20.18 -9.38 -0.70
C THR A 253 21.45 -9.11 -1.51
N LEU A 254 21.34 -8.43 -2.66
CA LEU A 254 22.46 -8.30 -3.59
C LEU A 254 23.45 -7.21 -3.16
N GLY A 255 22.97 -6.10 -2.59
CA GLY A 255 23.75 -4.90 -2.31
C GLY A 255 25.05 -5.14 -1.55
N GLY A 256 25.05 -6.03 -0.55
CA GLY A 256 26.26 -6.40 0.18
C GLY A 256 27.33 -7.07 -0.69
N TYR A 257 26.93 -7.93 -1.62
CA TYR A 257 27.86 -8.58 -2.57
C TYR A 257 28.33 -7.59 -3.65
N LEU A 258 27.42 -6.77 -4.18
CA LEU A 258 27.72 -5.77 -5.20
C LEU A 258 28.75 -4.76 -4.67
N LEU A 259 28.50 -4.14 -3.51
CA LEU A 259 29.40 -3.16 -2.89
C LEU A 259 30.77 -3.75 -2.55
N ALA A 260 30.84 -5.03 -2.16
CA ALA A 260 32.11 -5.71 -1.89
C ALA A 260 32.93 -5.96 -3.17
N ILE A 261 32.26 -6.29 -4.30
CA ILE A 261 32.91 -6.44 -5.61
C ILE A 261 33.35 -5.08 -6.15
N GLU A 262 32.45 -4.09 -6.16
CA GLU A 262 32.74 -2.70 -6.57
C GLU A 262 33.89 -2.09 -5.76
N GLY A 263 33.80 -2.21 -4.43
CA GLY A 263 34.81 -1.72 -3.50
C GLY A 263 36.17 -2.35 -3.72
N ARG A 264 36.24 -3.68 -3.90
CA ARG A 264 37.52 -4.38 -4.15
C ARG A 264 38.13 -4.00 -5.50
N LEU A 265 37.33 -3.93 -6.56
CA LEU A 265 37.81 -3.57 -7.90
C LEU A 265 38.21 -2.09 -8.00
N SER A 266 37.59 -1.21 -7.21
CA SER A 266 37.93 0.22 -7.13
C SER A 266 39.17 0.54 -6.31
N MET A 267 39.82 -0.46 -5.68
CA MET A 267 41.05 -0.24 -4.93
C MET A 267 42.22 0.10 -5.87
N GLY A 268 43.14 0.94 -5.38
CA GLY A 268 44.23 1.52 -6.16
C GLY A 268 45.36 0.57 -6.58
N ASP A 269 45.20 -0.73 -6.34
CA ASP A 269 46.05 -1.83 -6.83
C ASP A 269 45.44 -2.55 -8.05
N VAL A 270 44.11 -2.47 -8.22
CA VAL A 270 43.37 -3.04 -9.35
C VAL A 270 43.02 -1.98 -10.39
N THR A 271 42.49 -0.83 -9.94
CA THR A 271 42.02 0.26 -10.80
C THR A 271 42.88 1.53 -10.60
N PRO A 272 43.24 2.25 -11.68
CA PRO A 272 44.00 3.50 -11.58
C PRO A 272 43.36 4.58 -10.69
N ARG A 273 44.18 5.41 -10.05
CA ARG A 273 43.70 6.54 -9.23
C ARG A 273 42.80 7.50 -10.05
N GLY A 274 41.67 7.87 -9.46
CA GLY A 274 40.65 8.72 -10.10
C GLY A 274 39.65 7.95 -10.98
N GLN A 275 39.78 6.63 -11.04
CA GLN A 275 38.78 5.72 -11.57
C GLN A 275 38.19 4.86 -10.45
N TYR A 276 36.94 4.41 -10.63
CA TYR A 276 36.26 3.44 -9.77
C TYR A 276 35.39 2.51 -10.62
N VAL A 277 34.99 1.37 -10.07
CA VAL A 277 34.19 0.34 -10.76
C VAL A 277 32.81 0.27 -10.11
N LYS A 278 31.76 0.29 -10.92
CA LYS A 278 30.36 0.24 -10.46
C LYS A 278 29.48 -0.61 -11.39
N PHE A 279 28.53 -1.35 -10.83
CA PHE A 279 27.50 -2.05 -11.60
C PHE A 279 26.49 -1.04 -12.16
N ASN A 280 26.06 -1.27 -13.40
CA ASN A 280 24.87 -0.63 -13.95
C ASN A 280 23.65 -1.42 -13.46
N LEU A 281 22.87 -0.80 -12.58
CA LEU A 281 21.68 -1.40 -11.97
C LEU A 281 20.40 -1.09 -12.77
N ASP A 282 20.47 -0.14 -13.71
CA ASP A 282 19.31 0.39 -14.42
C ASP A 282 18.64 -0.72 -15.25
N ALA A 283 19.43 -1.56 -15.93
CA ALA A 283 18.91 -2.71 -16.69
C ALA A 283 18.15 -3.74 -15.82
N PHE A 284 18.55 -3.91 -14.55
CA PHE A 284 17.92 -4.85 -13.61
C PHE A 284 16.68 -4.23 -12.93
N LEU A 285 16.78 -2.95 -12.59
CA LEU A 285 15.70 -2.10 -12.10
C LEU A 285 14.83 -1.53 -13.24
N ARG A 286 14.95 -1.98 -14.49
CA ARG A 286 14.09 -1.52 -15.59
C ARG A 286 12.63 -1.78 -15.21
N SER A 287 11.94 -0.69 -14.88
CA SER A 287 10.48 -0.62 -14.81
C SER A 287 9.88 -0.84 -16.19
N ASP A 288 8.55 -0.80 -16.26
CA ASP A 288 7.85 -0.46 -17.49
C ASP A 288 8.55 0.69 -18.22
N THR A 289 8.68 0.54 -19.54
CA THR A 289 9.25 1.52 -20.47
C THR A 289 8.58 2.88 -20.29
N ALA A 290 7.27 2.94 -20.05
CA ALA A 290 6.56 4.19 -19.83
C ALA A 290 7.12 5.00 -18.63
N ALA A 291 7.37 4.34 -17.49
CA ALA A 291 7.93 4.99 -16.31
C ALA A 291 9.40 5.44 -16.52
N ARG A 292 10.20 4.69 -17.28
CA ARG A 292 11.59 5.06 -17.60
C ARG A 292 11.66 6.28 -18.52
N TYR A 293 10.83 6.31 -19.57
CA TYR A 293 10.79 7.42 -20.52
C TYR A 293 10.19 8.69 -19.87
N ALA A 294 9.24 8.54 -18.94
CA ALA A 294 8.78 9.64 -18.09
C ALA A 294 9.92 10.22 -17.21
N ALA A 295 10.77 9.38 -16.63
CA ALA A 295 11.93 9.84 -15.86
C ALA A 295 12.96 10.59 -16.74
N TYR A 296 13.23 10.12 -17.96
CA TYR A 296 14.08 10.86 -18.91
C TYR A 296 13.46 12.19 -19.34
N ALA A 297 12.14 12.25 -19.56
CA ALA A 297 11.45 13.51 -19.88
C ALA A 297 11.60 14.55 -18.76
N VAL A 298 11.52 14.12 -17.49
CA VAL A 298 11.80 14.95 -16.31
C VAL A 298 13.29 15.34 -16.22
N GLY A 299 14.22 14.46 -16.62
CA GLY A 299 15.66 14.75 -16.67
C GLY A 299 16.03 15.80 -17.73
N LEU A 300 15.42 15.70 -18.91
CA LEU A 300 15.59 16.63 -20.03
C LEU A 300 14.96 17.99 -19.75
N SER A 301 13.74 18.02 -19.20
CA SER A 301 13.04 19.28 -18.89
C SER A 301 13.77 20.09 -17.80
N ASN A 302 14.30 19.42 -16.79
CA ASN A 302 15.08 20.04 -15.71
C ASN A 302 16.58 20.16 -16.02
N LYS A 303 17.02 19.78 -17.24
CA LYS A 303 18.40 19.93 -17.76
C LYS A 303 19.50 19.28 -16.90
N PHE A 304 19.19 18.21 -16.15
CA PHE A 304 20.18 17.42 -15.41
C PHE A 304 20.59 16.13 -16.13
N ILE A 305 19.93 15.80 -17.24
CA ILE A 305 20.37 14.82 -18.25
C ILE A 305 20.19 15.46 -19.62
N THR A 306 21.11 15.21 -20.55
CA THR A 306 21.09 15.70 -21.93
C THR A 306 20.63 14.63 -22.93
N VAL A 307 20.20 15.03 -24.13
CA VAL A 307 19.77 14.09 -25.18
C VAL A 307 20.86 13.07 -25.56
N PRO A 308 22.16 13.44 -25.71
CA PRO A 308 23.22 12.47 -25.92
C PRO A 308 23.35 11.43 -24.79
N GLU A 309 23.24 11.85 -23.52
CA GLU A 309 23.32 10.95 -22.36
C GLU A 309 22.12 9.99 -22.30
N VAL A 310 20.90 10.45 -22.60
CA VAL A 310 19.72 9.56 -22.71
C VAL A 310 19.90 8.51 -23.82
N ARG A 311 20.54 8.89 -24.94
CA ARG A 311 20.82 7.95 -26.03
C ARG A 311 21.88 6.92 -25.64
N GLU A 312 22.93 7.33 -24.92
CA GLU A 312 23.93 6.41 -24.36
C GLU A 312 23.29 5.40 -23.37
N LEU A 313 22.39 5.87 -22.50
CA LEU A 313 21.66 5.02 -21.52
C LEU A 313 20.69 4.01 -22.17
N GLU A 314 20.20 4.28 -23.38
CA GLU A 314 19.34 3.38 -24.16
C GLU A 314 20.13 2.57 -25.23
N ASP A 315 21.48 2.55 -25.16
CA ASP A 315 22.36 1.89 -26.13
C ASP A 315 22.17 2.37 -27.60
N LEU A 316 21.71 3.61 -27.79
CA LEU A 316 21.44 4.22 -29.10
C LEU A 316 22.66 4.97 -29.65
N PRO A 317 22.90 4.95 -30.98
CA PRO A 317 24.00 5.69 -31.58
C PRO A 317 23.84 7.20 -31.38
N ALA A 318 24.98 7.88 -31.16
CA ALA A 318 25.05 9.34 -31.05
C ALA A 318 24.44 10.03 -32.29
N LEU A 319 23.84 11.21 -32.07
CA LEU A 319 23.37 12.05 -33.17
C LEU A 319 24.57 12.65 -33.91
N PRO A 320 24.50 12.82 -35.25
CA PRO A 320 25.51 13.58 -35.98
C PRO A 320 25.53 15.03 -35.48
N GLU A 321 26.72 15.65 -35.45
CA GLU A 321 26.87 17.06 -35.09
C GLU A 321 26.22 17.94 -36.18
N GLU A 322 25.05 18.52 -35.88
CA GLU A 322 24.44 19.59 -36.68
C GLU A 322 24.91 20.97 -36.19
N GLU A 323 25.12 21.89 -37.13
CA GLU A 323 25.76 23.18 -36.90
C GLU A 323 24.98 24.07 -35.91
N THR A 324 25.69 24.67 -34.95
CA THR A 324 25.11 25.62 -33.99
C THR A 324 24.65 26.91 -34.69
N VAL A 325 23.34 27.06 -34.91
CA VAL A 325 22.75 28.34 -35.32
C VAL A 325 22.67 29.27 -34.09
N GLN A 326 23.25 30.46 -34.21
CA GLN A 326 23.27 31.47 -33.14
C GLN A 326 21.91 32.18 -33.03
N GLU A 327 21.44 32.40 -31.81
CA GLU A 327 20.35 33.36 -31.56
C GLU A 327 20.86 34.81 -31.76
N PRO A 328 20.11 35.69 -32.44
CA PRO A 328 20.52 37.06 -32.69
C PRO A 328 20.36 37.94 -31.43
N THR A 329 21.46 38.50 -30.96
CA THR A 329 21.49 39.51 -29.89
C THR A 329 20.97 40.87 -30.38
N ASN A 330 19.85 41.34 -29.83
CA ASN A 330 19.35 42.70 -30.08
C ASN A 330 19.91 43.70 -29.06
N ASP A 331 21.04 44.33 -29.41
CA ASP A 331 21.50 45.56 -28.76
C ASP A 331 20.56 46.73 -29.11
N ASN A 332 20.09 47.47 -28.08
CA ASN A 332 20.17 48.94 -27.98
C ASN A 332 19.32 49.46 -26.79
N VAL A 333 19.98 49.78 -25.68
CA VAL A 333 19.42 50.63 -24.63
C VAL A 333 20.01 52.03 -24.76
N VAL A 334 19.17 53.06 -24.59
CA VAL A 334 19.40 54.34 -23.86
C VAL A 334 18.40 55.40 -24.37
N GLN A 335 17.65 56.04 -23.46
CA GLN A 335 17.54 57.52 -23.31
C GLN A 335 16.51 57.90 -22.21
N MET A 336 17.04 58.36 -21.07
CA MET A 336 16.53 59.39 -20.14
C MET A 336 15.30 59.19 -19.20
N ARG A 337 15.43 59.85 -18.04
CA ARG A 337 14.56 60.09 -16.86
C ARG A 337 15.09 61.41 -16.22
N PRO A 338 14.42 62.17 -15.29
CA PRO A 338 13.01 62.33 -14.84
C PRO A 338 12.44 63.69 -15.40
N PRO A 339 11.57 64.54 -14.78
CA PRO A 339 10.79 64.46 -13.53
C PRO A 339 9.32 65.00 -13.47
N ALA A 340 8.62 64.56 -12.42
CA ALA A 340 7.63 65.29 -11.59
C ALA A 340 6.21 65.70 -12.08
N ALA A 341 5.33 65.77 -11.06
CA ALA A 341 4.06 66.51 -10.94
C ALA A 341 2.72 65.85 -11.38
N ALA A 342 1.95 65.52 -10.33
CA ALA A 342 0.54 65.11 -10.26
C ALA A 342 -0.49 65.82 -11.17
N ALA A 343 -1.48 65.07 -11.63
CA ALA A 343 -2.91 65.23 -11.30
C ALA A 343 -3.74 64.12 -11.99
N GLY A 344 -4.66 63.47 -11.27
CA GLY A 344 -5.45 62.36 -11.81
C GLY A 344 -6.66 62.81 -12.64
N HIS A 345 -7.17 61.93 -13.49
CA HIS A 345 -8.58 61.81 -13.90
C HIS A 345 -8.89 60.31 -14.01
N GLY A 346 -10.07 59.89 -13.52
CA GLY A 346 -10.35 58.48 -13.20
C GLY A 346 -10.76 57.60 -14.39
N VAL A 347 -10.71 56.29 -14.17
CA VAL A 347 -11.38 55.28 -14.99
C VAL A 347 -12.66 54.84 -14.28
N GLN A 348 -13.78 54.85 -14.99
CA GLN A 348 -15.06 54.37 -14.46
C GLN A 348 -15.09 52.84 -14.44
N LEU A 349 -15.56 52.26 -13.33
CA LEU A 349 -15.99 50.87 -13.28
C LEU A 349 -17.48 50.81 -13.61
N SER A 350 -17.82 50.52 -14.87
CA SER A 350 -19.15 50.06 -15.26
C SER A 350 -19.29 48.56 -14.95
N ALA A 351 -20.46 48.13 -14.48
CA ALA A 351 -20.68 46.76 -13.99
C ALA A 351 -20.58 45.65 -15.08
N ASP A 352 -20.54 46.01 -16.36
CA ASP A 352 -20.60 45.07 -17.49
C ASP A 352 -19.40 45.23 -18.45
N ALA A 353 -18.21 44.78 -18.04
CA ALA A 353 -17.11 44.36 -18.94
C ALA A 353 -15.96 43.71 -18.14
N GLY A 354 -15.74 42.40 -18.33
CA GLY A 354 -14.60 41.71 -17.72
C GLY A 354 -13.25 42.15 -18.33
N LEU A 355 -12.27 42.43 -17.48
CA LEU A 355 -10.89 42.69 -17.90
C LEU A 355 -10.26 41.38 -18.40
N THR A 356 -9.94 41.28 -19.68
CA THR A 356 -9.29 40.09 -20.25
C THR A 356 -7.77 40.26 -20.30
N MET A 357 -7.05 39.46 -19.52
CA MET A 357 -5.63 39.19 -19.75
C MET A 357 -5.50 37.87 -20.51
N SER A 358 -4.90 37.91 -21.70
CA SER A 358 -4.61 36.72 -22.50
C SER A 358 -3.17 36.28 -22.28
N THR A 359 -2.98 35.01 -21.93
CA THR A 359 -1.71 34.29 -22.01
C THR A 359 -1.96 32.96 -22.70
N HIS A 360 -1.11 32.59 -23.64
CA HIS A 360 -1.36 31.47 -24.56
C HIS A 360 -1.33 30.12 -23.82
N ALA A 361 -2.37 29.30 -24.03
CA ALA A 361 -2.54 28.02 -23.34
C ALA A 361 -1.84 26.86 -24.06
N ASP A 362 -1.09 26.08 -23.30
CA ASP A 362 -0.38 24.87 -23.67
C ASP A 362 -1.37 23.68 -23.81
N GLN A 363 -1.97 23.52 -25.00
CA GLN A 363 -3.13 22.63 -25.23
C GLN A 363 -2.71 21.18 -25.54
N ARG A 364 -2.86 20.29 -24.56
CA ARG A 364 -2.61 18.84 -24.66
C ARG A 364 -3.90 18.05 -24.90
N PHE A 365 -3.78 16.77 -25.25
CA PHE A 365 -4.93 15.86 -25.36
C PHE A 365 -5.63 15.69 -23.99
N GLU A 366 -6.95 15.89 -23.96
CA GLU A 366 -7.77 15.87 -22.75
C GLU A 366 -9.02 14.99 -22.96
N VAL A 367 -9.21 14.03 -22.05
CA VAL A 367 -10.45 13.25 -21.92
C VAL A 367 -11.18 13.76 -20.68
N ASP A 368 -12.30 14.44 -20.91
CA ASP A 368 -13.19 14.88 -19.84
C ASP A 368 -14.38 13.92 -19.80
N LEU A 369 -14.38 13.02 -18.80
CA LEU A 369 -15.42 12.02 -18.59
C LEU A 369 -16.77 12.65 -18.20
N ASP A 370 -16.75 13.79 -17.50
CA ASP A 370 -17.97 14.48 -17.03
C ASP A 370 -18.66 15.24 -18.18
N LYS A 371 -17.89 15.94 -19.02
CA LYS A 371 -18.39 16.59 -20.25
C LYS A 371 -18.59 15.61 -21.41
N ARG A 372 -18.07 14.38 -21.29
CA ARG A 372 -17.98 13.36 -22.35
C ARG A 372 -17.27 13.87 -23.60
N THR A 373 -16.16 14.57 -23.40
CA THR A 373 -15.37 15.16 -24.49
C THR A 373 -13.98 14.58 -24.60
N ILE A 374 -13.53 14.35 -25.82
CA ILE A 374 -12.14 14.01 -26.15
C ILE A 374 -11.61 15.13 -27.04
N SER A 375 -10.50 15.75 -26.65
CA SER A 375 -9.87 16.82 -27.42
C SER A 375 -8.37 16.61 -27.53
N GLY A 376 -7.72 17.23 -28.51
CA GLY A 376 -6.28 17.14 -28.73
C GLY A 376 -5.86 17.52 -30.15
N LEU A 377 -4.59 17.30 -30.45
CA LEU A 377 -4.01 17.48 -31.77
C LEU A 377 -4.32 16.26 -32.66
N ALA A 378 -4.97 16.46 -33.81
CA ALA A 378 -5.31 15.36 -34.72
C ALA A 378 -4.35 15.24 -35.92
N MET A 379 -3.70 16.33 -36.32
CA MET A 379 -2.71 16.40 -37.40
C MET A 379 -1.69 17.50 -37.08
N PRO A 380 -0.42 17.19 -36.78
CA PRO A 380 0.64 18.20 -36.64
C PRO A 380 1.04 18.82 -37.99
N TYR A 381 1.58 20.04 -37.95
CA TYR A 381 2.26 20.70 -39.08
C TYR A 381 3.76 20.83 -38.81
N GLY A 382 4.47 21.69 -39.56
CA GLY A 382 5.89 22.00 -39.29
C GLY A 382 6.91 20.96 -39.80
N GLY A 383 6.53 20.09 -40.73
CA GLY A 383 7.42 19.08 -41.33
C GLY A 383 7.30 17.68 -40.70
N ALA A 384 6.38 17.49 -39.74
CA ALA A 384 6.01 16.17 -39.24
C ALA A 384 5.54 15.26 -40.38
N GLN A 385 6.02 14.01 -40.41
CA GLN A 385 5.64 13.01 -41.42
C GLN A 385 4.84 11.88 -40.80
N GLY A 386 3.64 11.66 -41.33
CA GLY A 386 2.78 10.55 -40.94
C GLY A 386 2.82 9.44 -41.97
N PHE A 387 2.74 8.19 -41.52
CA PHE A 387 2.85 7.03 -42.40
C PHE A 387 1.52 6.30 -42.54
N HIS A 388 1.10 6.07 -43.80
CA HIS A 388 -0.06 5.26 -44.12
C HIS A 388 0.24 4.36 -45.33
N GLU A 389 0.01 3.05 -45.19
CA GLU A 389 0.34 2.02 -46.20
C GLU A 389 1.80 2.08 -46.73
N GLY A 390 2.74 2.52 -45.89
CA GLY A 390 4.16 2.64 -46.26
C GLY A 390 4.52 3.92 -47.04
N VAL A 391 3.58 4.83 -47.24
CA VAL A 391 3.80 6.15 -47.84
C VAL A 391 3.83 7.22 -46.75
N ALA A 392 4.82 8.11 -46.81
CA ALA A 392 4.90 9.29 -45.94
C ALA A 392 4.00 10.43 -46.45
N TYR A 393 3.27 11.08 -45.55
CA TYR A 393 2.39 12.21 -45.82
C TYR A 393 2.77 13.41 -44.95
N GLU A 394 2.67 14.60 -45.51
CA GLU A 394 2.99 15.87 -44.84
C GLU A 394 1.87 16.89 -45.09
N PHE A 395 1.51 17.66 -44.05
CA PHE A 395 0.44 18.65 -44.09
C PHE A 395 0.94 20.02 -43.60
N SER A 396 0.24 21.08 -43.99
CA SER A 396 0.51 22.46 -43.58
C SER A 396 -0.79 23.21 -43.40
N LYS A 397 -0.76 24.29 -42.60
CA LYS A 397 -1.90 25.18 -42.38
C LYS A 397 -2.67 25.51 -43.66
N GLY A 398 -3.99 25.34 -43.63
CA GLY A 398 -4.87 25.56 -44.77
C GLY A 398 -4.86 24.47 -45.85
N SER A 399 -4.04 23.41 -45.78
CA SER A 399 -4.15 22.26 -46.70
C SER A 399 -5.34 21.37 -46.36
N ILE A 400 -5.71 21.28 -45.07
CA ILE A 400 -6.90 20.57 -44.61
C ILE A 400 -8.14 21.46 -44.82
N LYS A 401 -9.22 20.91 -45.39
CA LYS A 401 -10.49 21.65 -45.53
C LYS A 401 -11.48 21.19 -44.48
N VAL A 402 -11.60 21.98 -43.40
CA VAL A 402 -12.60 21.80 -42.35
C VAL A 402 -13.99 22.26 -42.82
N PRO A 403 -15.07 21.53 -42.49
CA PRO A 403 -16.43 21.98 -42.80
C PRO A 403 -16.87 23.12 -41.87
N ALA A 404 -17.68 24.05 -42.39
CA ALA A 404 -18.21 25.19 -41.62
C ALA A 404 -19.12 24.78 -40.43
N ASP A 405 -19.66 23.56 -40.46
CA ASP A 405 -20.28 22.89 -39.32
C ASP A 405 -19.36 21.74 -38.87
N PRO A 406 -18.66 21.88 -37.72
CA PRO A 406 -17.79 20.84 -37.18
C PRO A 406 -18.49 19.50 -36.98
N SER A 407 -19.78 19.50 -36.66
CA SER A 407 -20.52 18.27 -36.32
C SER A 407 -20.63 17.29 -37.48
N ARG A 408 -20.31 17.71 -38.71
CA ARG A 408 -20.19 16.85 -39.90
C ARG A 408 -19.01 15.88 -39.81
N VAL A 409 -17.94 16.22 -39.08
CA VAL A 409 -16.82 15.32 -38.79
C VAL A 409 -17.20 14.43 -37.60
N LYS A 410 -17.08 13.11 -37.79
CA LYS A 410 -17.42 12.11 -36.77
C LYS A 410 -16.17 11.55 -36.10
N MET A 411 -16.32 11.14 -34.83
CA MET A 411 -15.34 10.31 -34.15
C MET A 411 -15.65 8.85 -34.48
N PHE A 412 -14.73 8.16 -35.15
CA PHE A 412 -14.81 6.70 -35.32
C PHE A 412 -13.85 6.00 -34.35
N VAL A 413 -13.97 4.69 -34.23
CA VAL A 413 -12.97 3.83 -33.58
C VAL A 413 -12.23 3.07 -34.69
N GLN A 414 -10.90 3.20 -34.75
CA GLN A 414 -10.03 2.47 -35.69
C GLN A 414 -10.47 2.55 -37.17
N HIS A 415 -10.89 3.73 -37.65
CA HIS A 415 -11.34 3.99 -39.02
C HIS A 415 -12.60 3.22 -39.49
N ASP A 416 -13.30 2.52 -38.60
CA ASP A 416 -14.55 1.82 -38.93
C ASP A 416 -15.75 2.79 -38.93
N PRO A 417 -16.38 3.07 -40.09
CA PRO A 417 -17.53 3.96 -40.17
C PRO A 417 -18.79 3.41 -39.46
N ASN A 418 -18.82 2.12 -39.12
CA ASN A 418 -19.90 1.52 -38.33
C ASN A 418 -19.71 1.72 -36.82
N ARG A 419 -18.50 2.07 -36.36
CA ARG A 419 -18.17 2.38 -34.96
C ARG A 419 -18.06 3.89 -34.73
N ALA A 420 -19.07 4.63 -35.18
CA ALA A 420 -19.18 6.05 -34.91
C ALA A 420 -19.62 6.31 -33.46
N VAL A 421 -18.74 6.91 -32.66
CA VAL A 421 -18.93 7.12 -31.22
C VAL A 421 -19.17 8.58 -30.84
N GLY A 422 -18.88 9.54 -31.73
CA GLY A 422 -19.04 10.97 -31.44
C GLY A 422 -19.04 11.88 -32.66
N TYR A 423 -19.06 13.20 -32.42
CA TYR A 423 -18.96 14.24 -33.46
C TYR A 423 -18.12 15.43 -32.98
N ALA A 424 -17.47 16.14 -33.90
CA ALA A 424 -16.64 17.28 -33.53
C ALA A 424 -17.49 18.48 -33.10
N THR A 425 -17.11 19.08 -31.97
CA THR A 425 -17.63 20.36 -31.47
C THR A 425 -16.70 21.52 -31.83
N LYS A 426 -15.41 21.25 -32.04
CA LYS A 426 -14.39 22.23 -32.44
C LYS A 426 -13.41 21.59 -33.43
N LEU A 427 -13.02 22.35 -34.45
CA LEU A 427 -11.96 22.05 -35.41
C LEU A 427 -11.22 23.37 -35.65
N GLU A 428 -9.95 23.45 -35.28
CA GLU A 428 -9.15 24.69 -35.34
C GLU A 428 -7.83 24.45 -36.06
N ASP A 429 -7.65 25.15 -37.19
CA ASP A 429 -6.47 25.09 -38.07
C ASP A 429 -5.43 26.12 -37.60
N THR A 430 -4.54 25.68 -36.70
CA THR A 430 -3.51 26.52 -36.06
C THR A 430 -2.21 26.49 -36.86
N ASP A 431 -1.18 27.24 -36.41
CA ASP A 431 0.16 27.14 -37.03
C ASP A 431 0.87 25.82 -36.68
N ASP A 432 0.57 25.22 -35.52
CA ASP A 432 1.17 23.97 -35.05
C ASP A 432 0.44 22.72 -35.57
N GLY A 433 -0.83 22.85 -35.97
CA GLY A 433 -1.62 21.74 -36.49
C GLY A 433 -3.14 21.91 -36.40
N LEU A 434 -3.88 20.85 -36.77
CA LEU A 434 -5.32 20.77 -36.60
C LEU A 434 -5.67 20.28 -35.19
N PHE A 435 -6.12 21.20 -34.34
CA PHE A 435 -6.69 20.87 -33.03
C PHE A 435 -8.18 20.54 -33.17
N VAL A 436 -8.62 19.55 -32.42
CA VAL A 436 -9.99 19.03 -32.48
C VAL A 436 -10.58 18.84 -31.09
N SER A 437 -11.91 18.94 -30.99
CA SER A 437 -12.66 18.53 -29.81
C SER A 437 -13.91 17.80 -30.25
N PHE A 438 -14.18 16.66 -29.63
CA PHE A 438 -15.28 15.76 -29.96
C PHE A 438 -16.16 15.53 -28.75
N LYS A 439 -17.48 15.50 -28.96
CA LYS A 439 -18.45 15.05 -27.96
C LYS A 439 -18.85 13.60 -28.24
N ILE A 440 -18.72 12.75 -27.21
CA ILE A 440 -18.97 11.31 -27.29
C ILE A 440 -20.41 10.98 -26.89
N ALA A 441 -21.11 10.23 -27.73
CA ALA A 441 -22.50 9.86 -27.54
C ALA A 441 -22.68 8.98 -26.29
N ALA A 442 -23.81 9.14 -25.59
CA ALA A 442 -24.18 8.32 -24.43
C ALA A 442 -24.72 6.95 -24.88
N THR A 443 -23.84 6.11 -25.40
CA THR A 443 -24.10 4.73 -25.84
C THR A 443 -23.00 3.81 -25.31
N PRO A 444 -23.22 2.48 -25.21
CA PRO A 444 -22.20 1.56 -24.72
C PRO A 444 -20.86 1.63 -25.48
N ALA A 445 -20.90 1.86 -26.80
CA ALA A 445 -19.70 2.05 -27.62
C ALA A 445 -19.01 3.41 -27.37
N GLY A 446 -19.77 4.44 -26.99
CA GLY A 446 -19.23 5.73 -26.56
C GLY A 446 -18.64 5.68 -25.14
N ASP A 447 -19.24 4.91 -24.25
CA ASP A 447 -18.69 4.64 -22.91
C ASP A 447 -17.39 3.81 -23.00
N GLU A 448 -17.38 2.76 -23.84
CA GLU A 448 -16.16 2.02 -24.22
C GLU A 448 -15.09 2.98 -24.75
N ALA A 449 -15.41 3.85 -25.71
CA ALA A 449 -14.45 4.79 -26.29
C ALA A 449 -13.89 5.81 -25.28
N LEU A 450 -14.71 6.36 -24.38
CA LEU A 450 -14.23 7.25 -23.31
C LEU A 450 -13.30 6.53 -22.34
N LEU A 451 -13.69 5.34 -21.87
CA LEU A 451 -12.89 4.56 -20.93
C LEU A 451 -11.57 4.08 -21.57
N MET A 452 -11.59 3.69 -22.85
CA MET A 452 -10.40 3.27 -23.59
C MET A 452 -9.46 4.44 -23.92
N ALA A 453 -9.99 5.66 -24.08
CA ALA A 453 -9.18 6.88 -24.20
C ALA A 453 -8.55 7.28 -22.85
N ASP A 454 -9.35 7.30 -21.77
CA ASP A 454 -8.91 7.65 -20.41
C ASP A 454 -7.84 6.68 -19.87
N SER A 455 -8.05 5.37 -20.06
CA SER A 455 -7.07 4.33 -19.77
C SER A 455 -5.88 4.26 -20.75
N LYS A 456 -5.81 5.18 -21.71
CA LYS A 456 -4.72 5.32 -22.70
C LYS A 456 -4.52 4.10 -23.62
N VAL A 457 -5.56 3.30 -23.82
CA VAL A 457 -5.54 2.16 -24.76
C VAL A 457 -5.82 2.63 -26.19
N TRP A 458 -6.68 3.63 -26.36
CA TRP A 458 -6.87 4.36 -27.63
C TRP A 458 -6.52 5.85 -27.41
N ASP A 459 -5.22 6.12 -27.28
CA ASP A 459 -4.62 7.42 -26.92
C ASP A 459 -4.26 8.30 -28.14
N GLY A 460 -4.50 7.81 -29.36
CA GLY A 460 -4.18 8.49 -30.62
C GLY A 460 -5.39 9.00 -31.40
N LEU A 461 -5.27 10.21 -31.95
CA LEU A 461 -6.24 10.81 -32.87
C LEU A 461 -5.70 10.74 -34.30
N SER A 462 -6.40 10.03 -35.19
CA SER A 462 -5.99 9.88 -36.60
C SER A 462 -7.03 10.47 -37.52
N ALA A 463 -6.77 11.63 -38.14
CA ALA A 463 -7.68 12.19 -39.14
C ALA A 463 -7.71 11.36 -40.43
N GLY A 464 -8.92 11.07 -40.92
CA GLY A 464 -9.18 10.47 -42.22
C GLY A 464 -9.79 11.49 -43.19
N PHE A 465 -9.43 11.40 -44.47
CA PHE A 465 -9.80 12.37 -45.50
C PHE A 465 -10.78 11.78 -46.54
N LEU A 466 -11.48 12.64 -47.28
CA LEU A 466 -12.38 12.19 -48.34
C LEU A 466 -11.63 11.76 -49.62
N PRO A 467 -12.18 10.80 -50.40
CA PRO A 467 -11.68 10.48 -51.73
C PRO A 467 -11.65 11.73 -52.62
N GLY A 468 -10.56 11.93 -53.36
CA GLY A 468 -10.33 13.14 -54.18
C GLY A 468 -9.44 14.20 -53.53
N SER A 469 -8.89 13.94 -52.34
CA SER A 469 -7.82 14.75 -51.74
C SER A 469 -6.61 14.85 -52.68
N LYS A 470 -6.08 16.07 -52.86
CA LYS A 470 -4.99 16.38 -53.79
C LYS A 470 -3.67 16.42 -53.04
N PHE A 471 -2.75 15.53 -53.42
CA PHE A 471 -1.37 15.49 -52.93
C PHE A 471 -0.38 15.79 -54.05
N ARG A 472 0.78 16.31 -53.68
CA ARG A 472 1.93 16.52 -54.56
C ARG A 472 3.11 15.73 -54.02
N THR A 473 3.61 14.79 -54.83
CA THR A 473 4.85 14.07 -54.51
C THR A 473 6.04 15.04 -54.44
N THR A 474 6.75 15.00 -53.32
CA THR A 474 8.02 15.73 -53.12
C THR A 474 9.19 14.98 -53.77
N LYS A 475 10.37 15.61 -53.87
CA LYS A 475 11.58 14.96 -54.42
C LYS A 475 12.01 13.72 -53.62
N ASN A 476 11.61 13.63 -52.35
CA ASN A 476 12.00 12.56 -51.43
C ASN A 476 10.92 11.45 -51.34
N GLY A 477 9.87 11.49 -52.19
CA GLY A 477 8.82 10.49 -52.25
C GLY A 477 7.61 10.72 -51.31
N ALA A 478 7.73 11.62 -50.32
CA ALA A 478 6.62 11.98 -49.45
C ALA A 478 5.51 12.75 -50.19
N GLN A 479 4.25 12.51 -49.81
CA GLN A 479 3.05 13.13 -50.37
C GLN A 479 2.65 14.38 -49.57
N PHE A 480 2.91 15.56 -50.13
CA PHE A 480 2.53 16.82 -49.50
C PHE A 480 1.08 17.18 -49.83
N ALA A 481 0.25 17.44 -48.81
CA ALA A 481 -1.16 17.77 -49.00
C ALA A 481 -1.34 19.18 -49.58
N VAL A 482 -2.08 19.28 -50.70
CA VAL A 482 -2.45 20.55 -51.34
C VAL A 482 -3.91 20.91 -51.00
N GLU A 483 -4.79 19.92 -51.00
CA GLU A 483 -6.21 20.09 -50.65
C GLU A 483 -6.78 18.76 -50.13
N ALA A 484 -6.95 18.65 -48.81
CA ALA A 484 -7.38 17.43 -48.13
C ALA A 484 -8.65 17.70 -47.28
N PRO A 485 -9.87 17.57 -47.84
CA PRO A 485 -11.09 17.70 -47.06
C PRO A 485 -11.23 16.57 -46.03
N ILE A 486 -11.36 16.95 -44.76
CA ILE A 486 -11.47 15.99 -43.65
C ILE A 486 -12.82 15.27 -43.67
N ARG A 487 -12.80 13.96 -43.42
CA ARG A 487 -13.96 13.07 -43.36
C ARG A 487 -14.34 12.77 -41.91
N GLU A 488 -13.35 12.39 -41.12
CA GLU A 488 -13.51 11.85 -39.76
C GLU A 488 -12.21 12.05 -38.97
N VAL A 489 -12.25 11.80 -37.65
CA VAL A 489 -11.06 11.56 -36.86
C VAL A 489 -11.29 10.28 -36.06
N SER A 490 -10.37 9.34 -36.17
CA SER A 490 -10.45 8.05 -35.50
C SER A 490 -9.67 8.05 -34.19
N LEU A 491 -10.35 7.60 -33.14
CA LEU A 491 -9.75 7.20 -31.88
C LEU A 491 -9.11 5.82 -32.08
N CYS A 492 -7.79 5.71 -31.87
CA CYS A 492 -7.03 4.51 -32.21
C CYS A 492 -5.77 4.33 -31.33
N PRO A 493 -5.26 3.09 -31.20
CA PRO A 493 -4.00 2.82 -30.49
C PRO A 493 -2.74 3.20 -31.28
N SER A 494 -2.89 3.48 -32.59
CA SER A 494 -1.79 3.82 -33.50
C SER A 494 -2.26 4.83 -34.55
N PRO A 495 -2.13 6.14 -34.27
CA PRO A 495 -2.43 7.19 -35.24
C PRO A 495 -1.37 7.23 -36.35
N ALA A 496 -1.70 7.88 -37.47
CA ALA A 496 -0.78 8.02 -38.60
C ALA A 496 0.42 8.94 -38.29
N PHE A 497 0.28 9.86 -37.34
CA PHE A 497 1.31 10.80 -36.86
C PHE A 497 1.57 10.55 -35.39
N GLU A 498 2.84 10.44 -34.98
CA GLU A 498 3.21 10.11 -33.60
C GLU A 498 2.84 11.23 -32.61
N ASP A 499 2.95 12.50 -33.03
CA ASP A 499 2.59 13.67 -32.21
C ASP A 499 1.06 13.85 -32.03
N ALA A 500 0.23 13.06 -32.74
CA ALA A 500 -1.23 13.05 -32.54
C ALA A 500 -1.64 12.11 -31.38
N ARG A 501 -0.90 12.20 -30.26
CA ARG A 501 -0.98 11.39 -29.04
C ARG A 501 -0.86 12.25 -27.78
N VAL A 502 -1.05 11.63 -26.62
CA VAL A 502 -0.85 12.26 -25.29
C VAL A 502 0.63 12.53 -25.01
N SER A 503 1.06 13.79 -25.15
CA SER A 503 2.35 14.27 -24.60
C SER A 503 2.20 14.80 -23.17
N ALA A 504 3.25 14.67 -22.36
CA ALA A 504 3.16 14.76 -20.89
C ALA A 504 2.81 16.17 -20.36
N VAL A 505 1.96 16.22 -19.32
CA VAL A 505 1.67 17.43 -18.55
C VAL A 505 2.91 17.84 -17.74
N ALA A 506 3.35 19.08 -17.92
CA ALA A 506 4.30 19.73 -17.03
C ALA A 506 3.65 20.00 -15.67
N LEU A 507 4.30 19.58 -14.59
CA LEU A 507 3.92 19.89 -13.22
C LEU A 507 4.77 21.10 -12.77
N THR A 508 4.32 22.32 -13.11
CA THR A 508 4.97 23.55 -12.66
C THR A 508 4.64 23.81 -11.19
N ALA A 509 5.67 23.69 -10.35
CA ALA A 509 5.61 24.10 -8.96
C ALA A 509 6.13 25.54 -8.82
N ASP A 510 5.22 26.51 -8.86
CA ASP A 510 5.55 27.90 -8.53
C ASP A 510 5.55 28.08 -7.00
N ASN A 511 6.71 27.84 -6.39
CA ASN A 511 6.96 28.09 -4.97
C ASN A 511 7.77 29.39 -4.81
N GLU A 512 7.09 30.52 -4.57
CA GLU A 512 7.66 31.67 -3.88
C GLU A 512 6.76 32.09 -2.71
N GLY A 513 7.34 32.31 -1.53
CA GLY A 513 6.66 32.93 -0.38
C GLY A 513 6.61 32.09 0.90
N ILE A 514 7.46 32.44 1.87
CA ILE A 514 7.41 31.96 3.27
C ILE A 514 7.10 33.16 4.19
N ILE A 515 6.27 32.96 5.24
CA ILE A 515 5.79 33.90 6.29
C ILE A 515 4.88 35.07 5.76
N THR A 516 3.79 35.56 6.39
CA THR A 516 3.36 35.54 7.82
C THR A 516 1.83 35.66 8.02
N MET A 517 1.37 35.22 9.20
CA MET A 517 0.03 35.30 9.81
C MET A 517 -0.81 36.58 9.59
N THR A 518 -2.14 36.44 9.54
CA THR A 518 -3.04 36.99 10.61
C THR A 518 -4.49 36.44 10.54
N ASP A 519 -5.30 36.84 11.53
CA ASP A 519 -6.51 36.20 12.06
C ASP A 519 -7.85 36.65 11.40
N THR A 520 -8.91 35.85 11.65
CA THR A 520 -10.37 36.14 11.59
C THR A 520 -10.98 36.85 10.35
N THR A 521 -12.08 36.39 9.74
CA THR A 521 -13.38 36.09 10.37
C THR A 521 -14.26 35.11 9.58
N VAL A 522 -14.84 34.13 10.27
CA VAL A 522 -16.18 33.58 9.96
C VAL A 522 -17.21 34.62 10.46
N THR A 523 -18.37 34.85 9.83
CA THR A 523 -19.75 34.35 10.11
C THR A 523 -20.74 35.28 9.36
N PRO A 524 -22.06 35.02 9.24
CA PRO A 524 -22.82 33.79 9.54
C PRO A 524 -23.78 33.32 8.43
N ALA A 525 -24.33 32.12 8.61
CA ALA A 525 -25.58 31.71 7.97
C ALA A 525 -26.78 32.43 8.62
N ALA A 526 -27.91 32.53 7.90
CA ALA A 526 -29.13 33.15 8.42
C ALA A 526 -29.61 32.47 9.72
N PRO A 527 -30.01 33.24 10.76
CA PRO A 527 -30.27 32.69 12.09
C PRO A 527 -31.74 32.27 12.30
N ALA A 528 -31.96 31.50 13.36
CA ALA A 528 -33.26 31.42 14.04
C ALA A 528 -33.62 32.80 14.69
N PRO A 529 -34.85 33.02 15.20
CA PRO A 529 -35.57 34.29 15.08
C PRO A 529 -34.86 35.55 15.62
N GLU A 530 -35.02 36.66 14.88
CA GLU A 530 -34.18 37.87 14.90
C GLU A 530 -34.06 38.66 16.22
N THR A 531 -34.89 38.41 17.25
CA THR A 531 -34.97 39.30 18.43
C THR A 531 -33.82 39.17 19.43
N ALA A 532 -33.08 38.06 19.48
CA ALA A 532 -32.05 37.85 20.51
C ALA A 532 -30.65 38.44 20.18
N VAL A 533 -30.36 38.67 18.89
CA VAL A 533 -29.01 39.03 18.43
C VAL A 533 -28.78 40.55 18.45
N ALA A 534 -29.82 41.34 18.20
CA ALA A 534 -29.72 42.80 18.16
C ALA A 534 -29.29 43.42 19.50
N ASP A 535 -29.80 42.90 20.61
CA ASP A 535 -29.49 43.41 21.96
C ASP A 535 -28.03 43.13 22.36
N GLN A 536 -27.46 41.99 21.93
CA GLN A 536 -26.06 41.64 22.20
C GLN A 536 -25.10 42.56 21.42
N VAL A 537 -25.41 42.85 20.15
CA VAL A 537 -24.61 43.77 19.31
C VAL A 537 -24.68 45.21 19.83
N ALA A 538 -25.84 45.66 20.31
CA ALA A 538 -25.98 46.97 20.92
C ALA A 538 -25.19 47.11 22.23
N ALA A 539 -25.10 46.05 23.04
CA ALA A 539 -24.36 46.04 24.29
C ALA A 539 -22.83 46.15 24.11
N GLU A 540 -22.25 45.55 23.06
CA GLU A 540 -20.80 45.68 22.80
C GLU A 540 -20.43 47.04 22.19
N LEU A 541 -21.21 47.55 21.23
CA LEU A 541 -20.94 48.87 20.65
C LEU A 541 -20.94 49.99 21.70
N ALA A 542 -21.80 49.88 22.72
CA ALA A 542 -21.86 50.81 23.84
C ALA A 542 -20.58 50.87 24.68
N LYS A 543 -19.79 49.78 24.80
CA LYS A 543 -18.53 49.79 25.55
C LYS A 543 -17.46 50.70 24.93
N TYR A 544 -17.54 50.91 23.63
CA TYR A 544 -16.65 51.81 22.87
C TYR A 544 -17.30 53.17 22.58
N GLY A 545 -18.43 53.49 23.24
CA GLY A 545 -19.14 54.77 23.09
C GLY A 545 -19.90 54.94 21.76
N LEU A 546 -20.05 53.86 20.98
CA LEU A 546 -20.66 53.87 19.65
C LEU A 546 -22.10 53.31 19.69
N LYS A 547 -22.89 53.63 18.66
CA LYS A 547 -24.28 53.18 18.53
C LYS A 547 -24.50 52.43 17.21
N PRO A 548 -25.34 51.37 17.18
CA PRO A 548 -25.73 50.71 15.94
C PRO A 548 -26.27 51.71 14.92
N GLY A 549 -25.80 51.63 13.67
CA GLY A 549 -26.23 52.50 12.57
C GLY A 549 -25.58 53.90 12.51
N GLN A 550 -24.61 54.21 13.37
CA GLN A 550 -23.89 55.48 13.31
C GLN A 550 -22.80 55.46 12.22
N THR A 551 -22.90 56.32 11.21
CA THR A 551 -21.86 56.47 10.18
C THR A 551 -20.62 57.16 10.77
N LEU A 552 -19.45 56.52 10.66
CA LEU A 552 -18.17 57.06 11.11
C LEU A 552 -17.28 57.35 9.89
N GLN A 553 -16.54 58.46 9.95
CA GLN A 553 -15.58 58.82 8.90
C GLN A 553 -14.20 58.19 9.17
N PHE A 554 -13.42 58.05 8.09
CA PHE A 554 -12.20 57.24 8.01
C PHE A 554 -11.21 57.50 9.16
N ASP A 555 -10.96 58.78 9.46
CA ASP A 555 -10.01 59.23 10.48
C ASP A 555 -10.36 58.73 11.90
N ALA A 556 -11.64 58.52 12.20
CA ALA A 556 -12.09 57.97 13.49
C ALA A 556 -11.83 56.46 13.61
N VAL A 557 -11.83 55.74 12.48
CA VAL A 557 -11.50 54.31 12.41
C VAL A 557 -9.99 54.10 12.57
N THR A 558 -9.18 54.94 11.91
CA THR A 558 -7.72 54.92 12.07
C THR A 558 -7.31 55.09 13.53
N LYS A 559 -7.88 56.08 14.23
CA LYS A 559 -7.56 56.31 15.65
C LYS A 559 -7.99 55.14 16.54
N ALA A 560 -9.15 54.53 16.31
CA ALA A 560 -9.59 53.36 17.08
C ALA A 560 -8.68 52.13 16.90
N ILE A 561 -8.10 51.96 15.71
CA ILE A 561 -7.11 50.91 15.42
C ILE A 561 -5.77 51.22 16.12
N GLU A 562 -5.31 52.47 16.08
CA GLU A 562 -4.09 52.92 16.78
C GLU A 562 -4.21 52.73 18.31
N ASP A 563 -5.32 53.18 18.91
CA ASP A 563 -5.63 52.96 20.33
C ASP A 563 -5.75 51.46 20.66
N GLY A 564 -6.25 50.63 19.73
CA GLY A 564 -6.30 49.16 19.87
C GLY A 564 -4.92 48.49 19.89
N PHE A 565 -4.03 48.87 18.98
CA PHE A 565 -2.65 48.35 18.94
C PHE A 565 -1.83 48.79 20.17
N ALA A 566 -2.04 50.02 20.66
CA ALA A 566 -1.40 50.49 21.89
C ALA A 566 -1.79 49.64 23.12
N ASN A 567 -3.07 49.26 23.23
CA ASN A 567 -3.56 48.38 24.30
C ASN A 567 -3.00 46.95 24.21
N LEU A 568 -2.80 46.41 23.01
CA LEU A 568 -2.16 45.11 22.81
C LEU A 568 -0.67 45.12 23.19
N GLN A 569 0.06 46.20 22.90
CA GLN A 569 1.45 46.35 23.38
C GLN A 569 1.53 46.54 24.90
N ALA A 570 0.56 47.23 25.53
CA ALA A 570 0.47 47.32 26.99
C ALA A 570 0.20 45.95 27.65
N ALA A 571 -0.56 45.06 27.00
CA ALA A 571 -0.81 43.70 27.49
C ALA A 571 0.41 42.76 27.38
N ALA A 572 1.36 43.05 26.49
CA ALA A 572 2.58 42.25 26.30
C ALA A 572 3.71 42.63 27.28
N ALA A 573 3.64 43.80 27.93
CA ALA A 573 4.56 44.21 28.98
C ALA A 573 4.12 43.63 30.33
N GLY A 574 4.68 42.45 30.69
CA GLY A 574 4.35 41.76 31.94
C GLY A 574 4.52 42.65 33.19
N PRO A 575 3.58 42.64 34.14
CA PRO A 575 3.58 43.59 35.25
C PRO A 575 4.72 43.35 36.24
N THR A 576 5.39 44.45 36.59
CA THR A 576 6.30 44.57 37.74
C THR A 576 5.65 44.10 39.06
N ALA A 577 6.48 43.59 39.96
CA ALA A 577 6.09 42.95 41.21
C ALA A 577 5.50 43.89 42.30
N VAL A 578 5.13 43.27 43.44
CA VAL A 578 4.83 43.85 44.79
C VAL A 578 3.33 44.12 45.07
N PRO A 579 2.75 43.82 46.26
CA PRO A 579 3.07 42.83 47.32
C PRO A 579 1.88 41.89 47.69
N ALA A 580 2.07 41.00 48.67
CA ALA A 580 1.04 40.06 49.16
C ALA A 580 0.02 40.67 50.17
N VAL A 581 -1.23 40.23 50.11
CA VAL A 581 -2.27 40.36 51.18
C VAL A 581 -3.09 39.05 51.25
N PRO A 582 -3.42 38.50 52.43
CA PRO A 582 -3.99 37.15 52.56
C PRO A 582 -5.51 37.10 52.80
N GLY A 583 -6.21 36.09 52.26
CA GLY A 583 -7.55 35.68 52.74
C GLY A 583 -8.51 35.05 51.72
N SER A 584 -9.15 33.94 52.15
CA SER A 584 -10.39 33.32 51.62
C SER A 584 -10.50 32.84 50.16
N ASN A 585 -10.04 31.59 49.95
CA ASN A 585 -10.85 30.44 49.52
C ASN A 585 -11.96 30.62 48.44
N THR A 586 -11.63 30.29 47.19
CA THR A 586 -12.14 29.06 46.51
C THR A 586 -11.25 28.73 45.31
N ALA A 587 -10.33 27.78 45.46
CA ALA A 587 -9.52 27.27 44.37
C ALA A 587 -10.18 26.03 43.75
N GLN A 588 -10.70 26.16 42.52
CA GLN A 588 -10.68 25.02 41.60
C GLN A 588 -9.26 24.93 41.05
N PHE A 589 -8.47 24.04 41.63
CA PHE A 589 -7.15 23.71 41.12
C PHE A 589 -7.31 22.94 39.80
N ALA A 590 -7.15 23.64 38.67
CA ALA A 590 -6.76 22.98 37.43
C ALA A 590 -5.28 22.59 37.58
N ILE A 591 -5.03 21.41 38.14
CA ILE A 591 -3.68 20.84 38.14
C ILE A 591 -3.42 20.28 36.74
N ASN A 592 -2.85 21.12 35.87
CA ASN A 592 -2.17 20.62 34.67
C ASN A 592 -0.81 20.09 35.12
N GLU A 593 -0.76 18.86 35.59
CA GLU A 593 0.49 18.14 35.74
C GLU A 593 0.99 17.81 34.33
N GLU A 594 2.11 18.43 33.92
CA GLU A 594 2.77 18.04 32.67
C GLU A 594 3.21 16.57 32.81
N LEU A 595 2.88 15.73 31.81
CA LEU A 595 3.23 14.31 31.84
C LEU A 595 4.75 14.17 32.07
N PRO A 596 5.21 13.32 33.00
CA PRO A 596 6.63 13.26 33.39
C PRO A 596 7.56 12.85 32.22
N TYR A 597 6.99 12.26 31.17
CA TYR A 597 7.72 11.72 30.03
C TYR A 597 7.52 12.49 28.72
N ARG A 598 8.63 12.84 28.06
CA ARG A 598 8.66 13.30 26.66
C ARG A 598 8.61 12.10 25.71
N PHE A 599 7.64 12.09 24.79
CA PHE A 599 7.45 11.03 23.79
C PHE A 599 7.86 11.46 22.37
N ASN A 600 8.01 12.77 22.12
CA ASN A 600 8.56 13.32 20.89
C ASN A 600 9.22 14.69 21.16
N ALA A 601 9.84 15.31 20.15
CA ALA A 601 10.55 16.59 20.28
C ALA A 601 9.66 17.83 20.55
N SER A 602 8.33 17.68 20.49
CA SER A 602 7.35 18.77 20.71
C SER A 602 6.57 18.65 22.02
N THR A 603 6.62 17.51 22.71
CA THR A 603 5.97 17.32 24.02
C THR A 603 6.92 17.74 25.14
N ARG A 604 6.47 18.63 26.04
CA ARG A 604 7.20 18.96 27.27
C ARG A 604 7.00 17.85 28.31
N GLY A 605 8.13 17.32 28.78
CA GLY A 605 8.26 16.34 29.86
C GLY A 605 9.74 16.23 30.21
N GLU A 606 10.07 16.09 31.49
CA GLU A 606 11.45 16.22 31.98
C GLU A 606 12.31 14.98 31.64
N PHE A 607 11.71 13.79 31.59
CA PHE A 607 12.41 12.51 31.41
C PHE A 607 12.06 11.86 30.06
N GLY A 608 12.98 11.10 29.46
CA GLY A 608 12.67 10.27 28.30
C GLY A 608 12.17 8.89 28.71
N PHE A 609 11.00 8.48 28.21
CA PHE A 609 10.40 7.19 28.58
C PHE A 609 11.31 5.99 28.28
N VAL A 610 11.95 5.99 27.11
CA VAL A 610 12.89 4.93 26.70
C VAL A 610 14.20 4.98 27.49
N GLU A 611 14.60 6.17 27.95
CA GLU A 611 15.80 6.38 28.75
C GLU A 611 15.60 5.80 30.16
N ASP A 612 14.47 6.09 30.80
CA ASP A 612 14.10 5.50 32.10
C ASP A 612 13.81 4.00 32.01
N LEU A 613 13.23 3.50 30.90
CA LEU A 613 13.03 2.07 30.68
C LEU A 613 14.37 1.30 30.62
N ARG A 614 15.36 1.86 29.91
CA ARG A 614 16.72 1.32 29.83
C ARG A 614 17.43 1.41 31.17
N ASP A 615 17.31 2.53 31.86
CA ASP A 615 18.05 2.76 33.12
C ASP A 615 17.43 1.95 34.28
N MET A 616 16.13 1.66 34.24
CA MET A 616 15.47 0.64 35.07
C MET A 616 16.07 -0.76 34.81
N GLN A 617 16.32 -1.13 33.55
CA GLN A 617 16.96 -2.42 33.21
C GLN A 617 18.38 -2.55 33.77
N HIS A 618 19.04 -1.41 34.06
CA HIS A 618 20.32 -1.33 34.76
C HIS A 618 20.20 -1.12 36.28
N GLY A 619 19.01 -1.27 36.85
CA GLY A 619 18.76 -1.25 38.30
C GLY A 619 18.52 0.13 38.91
N ASN A 620 18.27 1.17 38.11
CA ASN A 620 17.99 2.51 38.62
C ASN A 620 16.58 2.59 39.26
N ALA A 621 16.54 2.56 40.60
CA ALA A 621 15.30 2.61 41.37
C ALA A 621 14.48 3.90 41.15
N ALA A 622 15.12 5.04 40.86
CA ALA A 622 14.41 6.30 40.63
C ALA A 622 13.71 6.34 39.25
N ALA A 623 14.34 5.78 38.22
CA ALA A 623 13.72 5.59 36.91
C ALA A 623 12.55 4.58 36.99
N LYS A 624 12.75 3.48 37.73
CA LYS A 624 11.70 2.50 38.02
C LYS A 624 10.49 3.15 38.68
N GLN A 625 10.69 3.91 39.76
CA GLN A 625 9.60 4.51 40.52
C GLN A 625 8.79 5.54 39.69
N ARG A 626 9.44 6.35 38.85
CA ARG A 626 8.74 7.26 37.92
C ARG A 626 7.91 6.50 36.89
N LEU A 627 8.43 5.39 36.36
CA LEU A 627 7.72 4.53 35.40
C LEU A 627 6.48 3.90 36.05
N GLU A 628 6.60 3.42 37.29
CA GLU A 628 5.52 2.84 38.08
C GLU A 628 4.39 3.86 38.32
N THR A 629 4.70 5.06 38.83
CA THR A 629 3.69 6.11 39.06
C THR A 629 2.97 6.54 37.77
N PHE A 630 3.72 6.75 36.68
CA PHE A 630 3.12 7.10 35.38
C PHE A 630 2.18 6.02 34.83
N LEU A 631 2.53 4.74 35.00
CA LEU A 631 1.67 3.63 34.58
C LEU A 631 0.41 3.54 35.47
N GLU A 632 0.54 3.75 36.78
CA GLU A 632 -0.61 3.75 37.70
C GLU A 632 -1.60 4.89 37.39
N GLU A 633 -1.14 6.08 37.00
CA GLU A 633 -2.01 7.21 36.63
C GLU A 633 -2.72 6.98 35.29
N VAL A 634 -1.98 6.56 34.26
CA VAL A 634 -2.55 6.32 32.92
C VAL A 634 -3.58 5.16 32.95
N TRP A 635 -3.34 4.12 33.75
CA TRP A 635 -4.19 2.91 33.75
C TRP A 635 -5.42 3.00 34.68
N ASN A 636 -5.49 3.96 35.61
CA ASN A 636 -6.62 4.11 36.54
C ASN A 636 -7.70 5.12 36.08
N THR A 637 -7.65 5.62 34.85
CA THR A 637 -8.70 6.52 34.32
C THR A 637 -10.00 5.74 34.07
N PRO A 638 -11.16 6.13 34.64
CA PRO A 638 -12.36 5.29 34.67
C PRO A 638 -13.16 5.33 33.35
N ALA A 639 -12.68 4.59 32.35
CA ALA A 639 -13.39 4.34 31.09
C ALA A 639 -13.46 2.85 30.69
N PHE A 640 -12.87 1.95 31.48
CA PHE A 640 -12.65 0.56 31.09
C PHE A 640 -13.23 -0.44 32.11
N ALA A 641 -14.21 -1.24 31.66
CA ALA A 641 -14.76 -2.35 32.44
C ALA A 641 -13.79 -3.55 32.39
N VAL A 642 -12.82 -3.58 33.31
CA VAL A 642 -11.92 -4.72 33.48
C VAL A 642 -12.66 -5.85 34.20
N SER A 643 -12.76 -7.03 33.58
CA SER A 643 -13.16 -8.25 34.29
C SER A 643 -11.99 -8.73 35.14
N THR A 644 -11.90 -8.27 36.38
CA THR A 644 -10.89 -8.67 37.37
C THR A 644 -11.18 -10.05 37.97
N THR A 645 -11.69 -11.00 37.19
CA THR A 645 -12.08 -12.32 37.67
C THR A 645 -10.84 -13.17 37.90
N ASN A 646 -10.38 -13.21 39.16
CA ASN A 646 -9.19 -13.92 39.62
C ASN A 646 -9.18 -15.39 39.17
N VAL A 647 -8.06 -15.84 38.59
CA VAL A 647 -7.83 -17.22 38.09
C VAL A 647 -7.83 -18.28 39.20
N ALA A 648 -8.00 -17.90 40.47
CA ALA A 648 -8.10 -18.80 41.62
C ALA A 648 -9.12 -19.94 41.45
N SER A 649 -10.16 -19.77 40.63
CA SER A 649 -11.14 -20.82 40.29
C SER A 649 -10.57 -21.97 39.45
N PHE A 650 -9.43 -21.78 38.76
CA PHE A 650 -8.70 -22.85 38.06
C PHE A 650 -7.85 -23.73 39.00
N ASN A 651 -7.90 -23.52 40.32
CA ASN A 651 -7.24 -24.39 41.30
C ASN A 651 -8.25 -25.09 42.22
N PRO A 652 -8.52 -26.37 41.93
CA PRO A 652 -8.55 -27.35 43.00
C PRO A 652 -7.71 -28.60 42.68
N VAL A 653 -6.46 -28.63 43.17
CA VAL A 653 -5.60 -29.82 43.46
C VAL A 653 -5.18 -30.74 42.29
N GLN A 654 -6.01 -30.93 41.26
CA GLN A 654 -5.68 -31.58 39.98
C GLN A 654 -6.52 -30.95 38.86
N ASN A 655 -6.03 -29.85 38.30
CA ASN A 655 -6.63 -29.25 37.11
C ASN A 655 -6.26 -30.07 35.85
N ARG A 656 -7.19 -30.17 34.89
CA ARG A 656 -7.02 -30.81 33.57
C ARG A 656 -7.28 -29.78 32.47
N PRO A 657 -6.28 -28.96 32.09
CA PRO A 657 -6.44 -27.90 31.09
C PRO A 657 -6.85 -28.44 29.70
N ASP A 658 -6.57 -29.72 29.42
CA ASP A 658 -7.03 -30.45 28.23
C ASP A 658 -8.55 -30.66 28.18
N MET A 659 -9.26 -30.47 29.30
CA MET A 659 -10.72 -30.50 29.39
C MET A 659 -11.33 -29.09 29.49
N TYR A 660 -10.53 -28.02 29.36
CA TYR A 660 -11.07 -26.66 29.31
C TYR A 660 -11.83 -26.46 27.99
N VAL A 661 -13.11 -26.12 28.11
CA VAL A 661 -13.93 -25.70 26.97
C VAL A 661 -13.87 -24.18 26.92
N PRO A 662 -13.20 -23.58 25.92
CA PRO A 662 -13.21 -22.13 25.73
C PRO A 662 -14.64 -21.64 25.46
N GLN A 663 -14.90 -20.37 25.79
CA GLN A 663 -16.17 -19.76 25.43
C GLN A 663 -16.20 -19.56 23.90
N LEU A 664 -17.37 -19.80 23.29
CA LEU A 664 -17.53 -19.89 21.84
C LEU A 664 -17.07 -18.61 21.11
N ASP A 665 -16.30 -18.78 20.04
CA ASP A 665 -15.98 -17.72 19.08
C ASP A 665 -17.26 -17.12 18.49
N TYR A 666 -17.50 -15.84 18.77
CA TYR A 666 -18.54 -15.08 18.10
C TYR A 666 -18.08 -14.73 16.68
N GLN A 667 -18.99 -14.93 15.71
CA GLN A 667 -18.84 -14.37 14.37
C GLN A 667 -18.77 -12.83 14.45
N ARG A 668 -18.20 -12.18 13.42
CA ARG A 668 -18.02 -10.71 13.39
C ARG A 668 -18.85 -10.07 12.26
N PRO A 669 -20.19 -10.19 12.31
CA PRO A 669 -21.08 -9.80 11.22
C PRO A 669 -21.03 -8.32 10.83
N LEU A 670 -20.68 -7.39 11.73
CA LEU A 670 -20.46 -5.98 11.42
C LEU A 670 -19.13 -5.78 10.70
N TRP A 671 -18.02 -6.31 11.24
CA TRP A 671 -16.70 -6.27 10.59
C TRP A 671 -16.70 -6.94 9.20
N GLU A 672 -17.43 -8.04 9.03
CA GLU A 672 -17.59 -8.77 7.77
C GLU A 672 -18.55 -8.10 6.77
N SER A 673 -19.34 -7.13 7.21
CA SER A 673 -20.28 -6.40 6.35
C SER A 673 -19.82 -4.98 6.00
N ALA A 674 -18.89 -4.40 6.76
CA ALA A 674 -18.24 -3.11 6.52
C ALA A 674 -16.95 -3.24 5.68
N SER A 675 -16.48 -2.13 5.12
CA SER A 675 -15.11 -2.06 4.57
C SER A 675 -14.10 -2.05 5.71
N ASN A 676 -13.01 -2.81 5.59
CA ASN A 676 -12.00 -2.90 6.63
C ASN A 676 -10.59 -2.46 6.17
N GLY A 677 -9.80 -2.00 7.14
CA GLY A 677 -8.40 -1.60 6.96
C GLY A 677 -7.56 -1.84 8.21
N VAL A 678 -6.27 -1.52 8.12
CA VAL A 678 -5.29 -1.69 9.21
C VAL A 678 -4.80 -0.33 9.69
N ILE A 679 -4.58 -0.19 11.00
CA ILE A 679 -3.92 0.97 11.64
C ILE A 679 -2.84 0.48 12.61
N ASP A 680 -1.83 1.32 12.86
CA ASP A 680 -0.66 0.98 13.68
C ASP A 680 -0.50 1.86 14.95
N SER A 681 -1.18 3.01 14.99
CA SER A 681 -1.04 4.04 16.02
C SER A 681 -2.40 4.65 16.42
N ILE A 682 -2.39 5.37 17.55
CA ILE A 682 -3.54 6.16 18.06
C ILE A 682 -3.73 7.49 17.30
N THR A 683 -2.84 7.81 16.36
CA THR A 683 -2.81 9.12 15.68
C THR A 683 -4.08 9.33 14.88
N ALA A 684 -4.79 10.42 15.15
CA ALA A 684 -5.97 10.78 14.37
C ALA A 684 -5.59 11.09 12.91
N PHE A 685 -6.42 10.64 11.97
CA PHE A 685 -6.21 10.84 10.54
C PHE A 685 -7.46 11.41 9.88
N THR A 686 -7.27 12.13 8.78
CA THR A 686 -8.33 12.88 8.10
C THR A 686 -8.75 12.24 6.79
N ILE A 687 -10.05 12.09 6.58
CA ILE A 687 -10.63 11.58 5.32
C ILE A 687 -11.47 12.68 4.66
N PRO A 688 -11.29 12.95 3.35
CA PRO A 688 -12.21 13.81 2.60
C PRO A 688 -13.62 13.21 2.56
N LYS A 689 -14.61 13.96 3.05
CA LYS A 689 -16.02 13.60 3.09
C LYS A 689 -16.81 14.53 2.17
N PHE A 690 -17.59 13.97 1.26
CA PHE A 690 -18.52 14.74 0.44
C PHE A 690 -19.53 15.48 1.33
N SER A 691 -19.71 16.78 1.11
CA SER A 691 -20.64 17.62 1.87
C SER A 691 -21.88 17.97 1.04
N SER A 692 -21.69 18.66 -0.09
CA SER A 692 -22.81 19.05 -0.96
C SER A 692 -22.36 19.36 -2.38
N ALA A 693 -23.31 19.21 -3.31
CA ALA A 693 -23.19 19.66 -4.69
C ALA A 693 -24.53 20.29 -5.11
N SER A 694 -24.52 21.57 -5.46
CA SER A 694 -25.73 22.33 -5.78
C SER A 694 -25.49 23.28 -6.95
N GLY A 695 -26.48 23.45 -7.84
CA GLY A 695 -26.38 24.35 -8.99
C GLY A 695 -25.34 23.98 -10.05
N LEU A 696 -24.61 22.86 -9.91
CA LEU A 696 -23.56 22.45 -10.85
C LEU A 696 -24.07 22.28 -12.30
N VAL A 697 -25.36 22.02 -12.47
CA VAL A 697 -26.07 21.99 -13.75
C VAL A 697 -27.45 22.58 -13.55
N GLY A 698 -27.93 23.39 -14.50
CA GLY A 698 -29.25 24.00 -14.49
C GLY A 698 -29.87 24.11 -15.89
N THR A 699 -31.15 24.48 -15.96
CA THR A 699 -31.84 24.75 -17.24
C THR A 699 -31.25 25.99 -17.90
N HIS A 700 -30.56 25.82 -19.02
CA HIS A 700 -30.03 26.95 -19.78
C HIS A 700 -31.15 27.86 -20.29
N THR A 701 -30.94 29.17 -20.20
CA THR A 701 -31.75 30.17 -20.90
C THR A 701 -30.88 30.79 -21.97
N GLN A 702 -31.37 30.88 -23.21
CA GLN A 702 -30.56 31.34 -24.34
C GLN A 702 -30.05 32.77 -24.11
N GLY A 703 -28.73 32.95 -24.25
CA GLY A 703 -28.07 34.26 -24.05
C GLY A 703 -27.80 34.64 -22.59
N VAL A 704 -28.04 33.73 -21.63
CA VAL A 704 -27.71 33.93 -20.21
C VAL A 704 -26.70 32.86 -19.79
N GLU A 705 -25.54 33.28 -19.30
CA GLU A 705 -24.53 32.37 -18.74
C GLU A 705 -25.09 31.63 -17.51
N PRO A 706 -24.87 30.31 -17.36
CA PRO A 706 -25.31 29.58 -16.18
C PRO A 706 -24.59 30.09 -14.92
N THR A 707 -25.34 30.35 -13.85
CA THR A 707 -24.75 30.66 -12.54
C THR A 707 -23.83 29.51 -12.10
N PRO A 708 -22.56 29.77 -11.73
CA PRO A 708 -21.66 28.74 -11.24
C PRO A 708 -22.25 27.99 -10.03
N GLY A 709 -22.26 26.67 -10.10
CA GLY A 709 -22.66 25.81 -8.99
C GLY A 709 -21.58 25.69 -7.92
N ALA A 710 -21.97 25.23 -6.74
CA ALA A 710 -21.07 24.95 -5.62
C ALA A 710 -20.87 23.45 -5.45
N PHE A 711 -19.60 23.02 -5.33
CA PHE A 711 -19.20 21.72 -4.81
C PHE A 711 -18.44 21.94 -3.51
N ALA A 712 -18.81 21.21 -2.46
CA ALA A 712 -18.17 21.29 -1.15
C ALA A 712 -17.79 19.89 -0.66
N ALA A 713 -16.53 19.73 -0.27
CA ALA A 713 -16.03 18.61 0.50
C ALA A 713 -15.57 19.12 1.87
N THR A 714 -15.89 18.37 2.91
CA THR A 714 -15.50 18.63 4.29
C THR A 714 -14.47 17.58 4.71
N VAL A 715 -13.67 17.85 5.74
CA VAL A 715 -12.75 16.87 6.30
C VAL A 715 -13.39 16.18 7.50
N GLN A 716 -13.44 14.85 7.49
CA GLN A 716 -13.79 14.06 8.67
C GLN A 716 -12.50 13.59 9.35
N THR A 717 -12.30 14.00 10.60
CA THR A 717 -11.23 13.46 11.46
C THR A 717 -11.69 12.15 12.09
N VAL A 718 -10.92 11.09 11.89
CA VAL A 718 -11.11 9.78 12.50
C VAL A 718 -10.07 9.64 13.60
N THR A 719 -10.53 9.49 14.84
CA THR A 719 -9.67 9.29 16.02
C THR A 719 -9.74 7.82 16.43
N PRO A 720 -8.65 7.05 16.31
CA PRO A 720 -8.59 5.70 16.85
C PRO A 720 -8.73 5.70 18.38
N ASN A 721 -9.41 4.68 18.89
CA ASN A 721 -9.50 4.38 20.32
C ASN A 721 -8.56 3.21 20.66
N ALA A 722 -7.97 3.25 21.85
CA ALA A 722 -7.24 2.11 22.40
C ALA A 722 -8.22 1.03 22.89
N ILE A 723 -7.93 -0.24 22.58
CA ILE A 723 -8.60 -1.40 23.15
C ILE A 723 -7.55 -2.24 23.86
N SER A 724 -7.78 -2.52 25.14
CA SER A 724 -6.83 -3.24 25.99
C SER A 724 -7.53 -4.10 27.05
N GLY A 725 -6.85 -5.14 27.50
CA GLY A 725 -7.29 -6.00 28.60
C GLY A 725 -6.11 -6.52 29.41
N LYS A 726 -6.34 -6.84 30.69
CA LYS A 726 -5.34 -7.39 31.62
C LYS A 726 -5.96 -8.54 32.42
N ILE A 727 -5.15 -9.57 32.70
CA ILE A 727 -5.48 -10.65 33.64
C ILE A 727 -4.29 -10.89 34.58
N GLU A 728 -4.59 -11.03 35.87
CA GLU A 728 -3.61 -11.30 36.94
C GLU A 728 -3.54 -12.81 37.20
N ILE A 729 -2.37 -13.42 37.04
CA ILE A 729 -2.13 -14.87 37.23
C ILE A 729 -1.34 -15.07 38.54
N ASN A 730 -1.89 -15.82 39.49
CA ASN A 730 -1.26 -16.06 40.79
C ASN A 730 0.04 -16.90 40.66
N ARG A 731 1.04 -16.58 41.50
CA ARG A 731 2.37 -17.22 41.49
C ARG A 731 2.30 -18.74 41.65
N GLU A 732 1.42 -19.20 42.53
CA GLU A 732 1.23 -20.62 42.82
C GLU A 732 0.74 -21.43 41.61
N VAL A 733 0.07 -20.78 40.64
CA VAL A 733 -0.38 -21.42 39.38
C VAL A 733 0.80 -21.60 38.41
N LEU A 734 1.78 -20.70 38.44
CA LEU A 734 3.02 -20.81 37.67
C LEU A 734 3.97 -21.84 38.30
N ASP A 735 4.21 -21.73 39.61
CA ASP A 735 5.14 -22.58 40.36
C ASP A 735 4.67 -24.04 40.48
N GLN A 736 3.36 -24.33 40.36
CA GLN A 736 2.82 -25.70 40.24
C GLN A 736 3.04 -26.34 38.85
N GLY A 737 3.90 -25.74 38.01
CA GLY A 737 4.20 -26.22 36.66
C GLY A 737 3.19 -25.73 35.63
N GLY A 738 2.87 -24.44 35.66
CA GLY A 738 1.90 -23.76 34.81
C GLY A 738 1.96 -24.27 33.36
N SER A 739 0.89 -24.92 32.91
CA SER A 739 0.92 -25.65 31.66
C SER A 739 0.94 -24.69 30.47
N PRO A 740 1.73 -24.93 29.40
CA PRO A 740 1.69 -24.13 28.18
C PRO A 740 0.28 -24.03 27.57
N GLN A 741 -0.58 -25.03 27.83
CA GLN A 741 -1.99 -25.00 27.48
C GLN A 741 -2.74 -23.87 28.20
N THR A 742 -2.53 -23.66 29.50
CA THR A 742 -3.20 -22.61 30.28
C THR A 742 -2.86 -21.21 29.75
N ASP A 743 -1.57 -20.95 29.48
CA ASP A 743 -1.12 -19.69 28.87
C ASP A 743 -1.69 -19.46 27.47
N THR A 744 -1.82 -20.53 26.69
CA THR A 744 -2.41 -20.48 25.33
C THR A 744 -3.91 -20.21 25.39
N ILE A 745 -4.63 -20.86 26.30
CA ILE A 745 -6.06 -20.68 26.56
C ILE A 745 -6.35 -19.24 27.00
N VAL A 746 -5.63 -18.73 28.01
CA VAL A 746 -5.81 -17.37 28.51
C VAL A 746 -5.54 -16.35 27.40
N TRP A 747 -4.49 -16.56 26.61
CA TRP A 747 -4.17 -15.69 25.48
C TRP A 747 -5.22 -15.74 24.36
N GLN A 748 -5.81 -16.90 24.06
CA GLN A 748 -6.90 -17.05 23.08
C GLN A 748 -8.17 -16.29 23.52
N GLU A 749 -8.60 -16.44 24.77
CA GLU A 749 -9.75 -15.70 25.32
C GLU A 749 -9.49 -14.18 25.31
N MET A 750 -8.26 -13.73 25.63
CA MET A 750 -7.89 -12.31 25.53
C MET A 750 -7.94 -11.78 24.09
N GLN A 751 -7.46 -12.56 23.10
CA GLN A 751 -7.60 -12.19 21.70
C GLN A 751 -9.07 -12.10 21.27
N ARG A 752 -9.92 -13.02 21.73
CA ARG A 752 -11.36 -13.01 21.43
C ARG A 752 -12.04 -11.76 21.99
N ALA A 753 -11.78 -11.43 23.25
CA ALA A 753 -12.30 -10.20 23.89
C ALA A 753 -11.84 -8.92 23.16
N TYR A 754 -10.62 -8.90 22.60
CA TYR A 754 -10.16 -7.79 21.75
C TYR A 754 -10.98 -7.67 20.44
N TRP A 755 -11.30 -8.78 19.79
CA TRP A 755 -12.17 -8.78 18.60
C TRP A 755 -13.62 -8.39 18.92
N GLU A 756 -14.15 -8.82 20.06
CA GLU A 756 -15.46 -8.38 20.57
C GLU A 756 -15.50 -6.87 20.82
N GLY A 757 -14.40 -6.30 21.33
CA GLY A 757 -14.23 -4.85 21.49
C GLY A 757 -14.26 -4.09 20.15
N ILE A 758 -13.67 -4.65 19.08
CA ILE A 758 -13.70 -4.06 17.73
C ILE A 758 -15.13 -4.08 17.17
N GLU A 759 -15.84 -5.20 17.28
CA GLU A 759 -17.23 -5.32 16.83
C GLU A 759 -18.14 -4.33 17.59
N THR A 760 -17.93 -4.20 18.90
CA THR A 760 -18.62 -3.25 19.77
C THR A 760 -18.32 -1.79 19.39
N ASN A 761 -17.09 -1.48 18.95
CA ASN A 761 -16.74 -0.15 18.45
C ASN A 761 -17.56 0.24 17.20
N ILE A 762 -17.73 -0.68 16.26
CA ILE A 762 -18.55 -0.44 15.05
C ILE A 762 -20.02 -0.26 15.43
N ALA A 763 -20.55 -1.11 16.33
CA ALA A 763 -21.92 -0.98 16.82
C ALA A 763 -22.17 0.36 17.53
N ALA A 764 -21.24 0.79 18.39
CA ALA A 764 -21.30 2.07 19.09
C ALA A 764 -21.26 3.25 18.11
N MET A 765 -20.41 3.21 17.08
CA MET A 765 -20.41 4.21 16.02
C MET A 765 -21.76 4.26 15.29
N LEU A 766 -22.31 3.13 14.84
CA LEU A 766 -23.60 3.08 14.15
C LEU A 766 -24.74 3.63 15.04
N ASN A 767 -24.77 3.24 16.32
CA ASN A 767 -25.76 3.72 17.29
C ASN A 767 -25.58 5.20 17.68
N SER A 768 -24.40 5.79 17.49
CA SER A 768 -24.17 7.23 17.69
C SER A 768 -24.72 8.11 16.55
N LEU A 769 -25.08 7.52 15.40
CA LEU A 769 -25.62 8.25 14.26
C LEU A 769 -27.06 8.71 14.56
N SER A 770 -27.27 10.03 14.55
CA SER A 770 -28.60 10.59 14.76
C SER A 770 -29.58 10.17 13.66
N ALA A 771 -30.79 9.75 14.04
CA ALA A 771 -31.86 9.36 13.12
C ALA A 771 -32.14 10.44 12.04
N ALA A 772 -32.06 11.72 12.42
CA ALA A 772 -32.23 12.86 11.50
C ALA A 772 -31.18 12.95 10.37
N THR A 773 -30.09 12.18 10.43
CA THR A 773 -29.05 12.13 9.39
C THR A 773 -29.02 10.82 8.60
N LEU A 774 -29.87 9.86 8.97
CA LEU A 774 -29.97 8.55 8.34
C LEU A 774 -31.24 8.48 7.48
N TYR A 775 -31.30 7.48 6.60
CA TYR A 775 -32.61 7.05 6.12
C TYR A 775 -33.31 6.22 7.21
N THR A 776 -34.46 6.70 7.69
CA THR A 776 -35.35 5.97 8.60
C THR A 776 -36.68 5.71 7.93
N GLY A 777 -37.09 4.45 7.81
CA GLY A 777 -38.44 4.10 7.37
C GLY A 777 -39.48 4.33 8.47
N ALA A 778 -40.74 3.95 8.19
CA ALA A 778 -41.73 3.83 9.26
C ALA A 778 -41.31 2.76 10.27
N GLU A 779 -41.48 3.03 11.56
CA GLU A 779 -41.17 2.10 12.64
C GLU A 779 -42.01 0.82 12.52
N ILE A 780 -41.35 -0.34 12.60
CA ILE A 780 -42.02 -1.64 12.49
C ILE A 780 -42.45 -2.09 13.89
N ASN A 781 -43.75 -2.12 14.19
CA ASN A 781 -44.23 -2.77 15.42
C ASN A 781 -44.23 -4.30 15.23
N LEU A 782 -43.23 -5.00 15.78
CA LEU A 782 -43.07 -6.45 15.65
C LEU A 782 -44.10 -7.28 16.43
N ALA A 783 -44.91 -6.67 17.31
CA ALA A 783 -46.02 -7.36 17.96
C ALA A 783 -47.24 -7.49 17.02
N GLY A 784 -47.51 -6.47 16.20
CA GLY A 784 -48.57 -6.48 15.18
C GLY A 784 -48.12 -6.92 13.77
N ALA A 785 -46.87 -6.65 13.40
CA ALA A 785 -46.29 -6.98 12.11
C ALA A 785 -45.71 -8.41 12.11
N VAL A 786 -46.60 -9.40 12.06
CA VAL A 786 -46.26 -10.83 11.87
C VAL A 786 -46.52 -11.29 10.44
N ASP A 787 -45.77 -12.29 9.97
CA ASP A 787 -45.95 -12.97 8.69
C ASP A 787 -46.09 -11.99 7.51
N ALA A 788 -47.24 -11.95 6.82
CA ALA A 788 -47.48 -11.06 5.68
C ALA A 788 -47.42 -9.56 6.03
N ALA A 789 -47.69 -9.18 7.28
CA ALA A 789 -47.57 -7.79 7.72
C ALA A 789 -46.09 -7.39 7.92
N LEU A 790 -45.24 -8.32 8.38
CA LEU A 790 -43.79 -8.11 8.41
C LEU A 790 -43.23 -7.97 6.99
N ASP A 791 -43.67 -8.84 6.08
CA ASP A 791 -43.23 -8.83 4.69
C ASP A 791 -43.67 -7.56 3.95
N THR A 792 -44.88 -7.07 4.23
CA THR A 792 -45.34 -5.77 3.73
C THR A 792 -44.48 -4.63 4.28
N ALA A 793 -44.16 -4.63 5.58
CA ALA A 793 -43.34 -3.58 6.20
C ALA A 793 -41.91 -3.55 5.64
N LEU A 794 -41.26 -4.72 5.51
CA LEU A 794 -39.92 -4.83 4.94
C LEU A 794 -39.91 -4.53 3.43
N THR A 795 -40.94 -4.95 2.69
CA THR A 795 -41.10 -4.60 1.26
C THR A 795 -41.27 -3.10 1.07
N ASN A 796 -42.09 -2.44 1.88
CA ASN A 796 -42.27 -0.98 1.83
C ASN A 796 -40.96 -0.26 2.15
N LEU A 797 -40.27 -0.64 3.24
CA LEU A 797 -38.96 -0.10 3.58
C LEU A 797 -37.96 -0.21 2.41
N PHE A 798 -37.90 -1.37 1.74
CA PHE A 798 -36.97 -1.60 0.64
C PHE A 798 -37.42 -0.88 -0.64
N ALA A 799 -38.73 -0.72 -0.88
CA ALA A 799 -39.27 0.04 -1.99
C ALA A 799 -39.03 1.55 -1.80
N ASP A 800 -39.24 2.07 -0.60
CA ASP A 800 -38.97 3.48 -0.27
C ASP A 800 -37.48 3.80 -0.42
N LEU A 801 -36.59 2.88 -0.02
CA LEU A 801 -35.16 2.97 -0.30
C LEU A 801 -34.85 3.10 -1.81
N GLN A 802 -35.62 2.52 -2.73
CA GLN A 802 -35.41 2.67 -4.18
C GLN A 802 -35.61 4.10 -4.67
N TYR A 803 -36.46 4.89 -4.00
CA TYR A 803 -36.70 6.29 -4.35
C TYR A 803 -35.62 7.23 -3.78
N VAL A 804 -34.78 6.76 -2.85
CA VAL A 804 -33.55 7.44 -2.47
C VAL A 804 -32.57 7.42 -3.65
N ARG A 805 -31.88 8.54 -3.91
CA ARG A 805 -30.95 8.71 -5.05
C ARG A 805 -29.76 7.73 -4.96
N GLY A 806 -29.92 6.53 -5.54
CA GLY A 806 -28.94 5.45 -5.48
C GLY A 806 -29.37 4.22 -4.65
N GLY A 807 -30.64 4.10 -4.28
CA GLY A 807 -31.22 3.07 -3.41
C GLY A 807 -30.82 1.61 -3.65
N ASN A 808 -30.52 1.22 -4.88
CA ASN A 808 -30.08 -0.15 -5.18
C ASN A 808 -28.76 -0.57 -4.53
N ARG A 809 -27.96 0.38 -3.99
CA ARG A 809 -26.62 0.13 -3.43
C ARG A 809 -26.60 -0.46 -2.02
N TYR A 810 -27.72 -0.41 -1.29
CA TYR A 810 -27.82 -1.01 0.04
C TYR A 810 -27.73 -2.54 -0.07
N THR A 811 -26.57 -3.12 0.30
CA THR A 811 -26.27 -4.55 0.11
C THR A 811 -25.93 -5.28 1.40
N ALA A 812 -25.35 -4.60 2.40
CA ALA A 812 -25.19 -5.15 3.74
C ALA A 812 -26.48 -4.92 4.54
N PHE A 813 -27.04 -5.98 5.11
CA PHE A 813 -28.13 -5.91 6.10
C PHE A 813 -27.71 -6.71 7.35
N VAL A 814 -27.53 -5.98 8.45
CA VAL A 814 -27.23 -6.51 9.77
C VAL A 814 -28.40 -6.22 10.72
N ALA A 815 -28.89 -7.25 11.39
CA ALA A 815 -30.08 -7.17 12.23
C ALA A 815 -29.77 -7.52 13.69
N ASP A 816 -30.38 -6.82 14.66
CA ASP A 816 -30.44 -7.32 16.04
C ASP A 816 -31.28 -8.61 16.10
N GLY A 817 -31.04 -9.41 17.14
CA GLY A 817 -31.71 -10.65 17.40
C GLY A 817 -33.24 -10.56 17.52
N SER A 818 -33.83 -9.40 17.83
CA SER A 818 -35.29 -9.26 17.87
C SER A 818 -35.90 -9.25 16.46
N LEU A 819 -35.41 -8.39 15.55
CA LEU A 819 -35.85 -8.35 14.16
C LEU A 819 -35.48 -9.65 13.43
N TYR A 820 -34.28 -10.18 13.68
CA TYR A 820 -33.86 -11.45 13.06
C TYR A 820 -34.74 -12.63 13.49
N LYS A 821 -35.19 -12.69 14.76
CA LYS A 821 -36.17 -13.69 15.21
C LYS A 821 -37.51 -13.54 14.48
N ALA A 822 -37.98 -12.32 14.22
CA ALA A 822 -39.21 -12.09 13.47
C ALA A 822 -39.09 -12.55 12.01
N VAL A 823 -37.99 -12.20 11.34
CA VAL A 823 -37.63 -12.68 9.98
C VAL A 823 -37.57 -14.21 9.93
N VAL A 824 -36.86 -14.85 10.87
CA VAL A 824 -36.78 -16.31 10.96
C VAL A 824 -38.14 -16.95 11.28
N ALA A 825 -39.01 -16.28 12.04
CA ALA A 825 -40.34 -16.79 12.40
C ALA A 825 -41.30 -16.82 11.21
N ALA A 826 -41.27 -15.77 10.36
CA ALA A 826 -42.25 -15.43 9.34
C ALA A 826 -42.63 -16.56 8.36
N LYS A 827 -43.93 -16.73 8.11
CA LYS A 827 -44.53 -17.78 7.26
C LYS A 827 -45.62 -17.23 6.35
N ASP A 828 -45.86 -17.95 5.25
CA ASP A 828 -47.02 -17.75 4.40
C ASP A 828 -48.28 -18.41 4.98
N THR A 829 -49.43 -18.19 4.34
CA THR A 829 -50.72 -18.79 4.73
C THR A 829 -50.78 -20.31 4.61
N ALA A 830 -49.78 -20.95 3.97
CA ALA A 830 -49.60 -22.39 3.91
C ALA A 830 -48.58 -22.91 4.95
N GLY A 831 -48.07 -22.05 5.85
CA GLY A 831 -47.12 -22.39 6.90
C GLY A 831 -45.66 -22.53 6.44
N ARG A 832 -45.35 -22.24 5.17
CA ARG A 832 -44.00 -22.27 4.61
C ARG A 832 -43.26 -21.00 5.02
N LYS A 833 -41.94 -21.08 5.25
CA LYS A 833 -41.14 -19.90 5.61
C LYS A 833 -41.10 -18.88 4.47
N LEU A 834 -41.35 -17.60 4.78
CA LEU A 834 -41.30 -16.52 3.77
C LEU A 834 -39.86 -16.23 3.34
N TYR A 835 -38.93 -16.21 4.29
CA TYR A 835 -37.52 -15.96 4.03
C TYR A 835 -36.72 -17.27 4.14
N PRO A 836 -36.12 -17.76 3.05
CA PRO A 836 -35.26 -18.92 3.11
C PRO A 836 -33.96 -18.59 3.85
N MET A 837 -33.52 -19.50 4.72
CA MET A 837 -32.18 -19.43 5.29
C MET A 837 -31.14 -19.67 4.19
N LEU A 838 -29.94 -19.12 4.35
CA LEU A 838 -28.82 -19.32 3.44
C LEU A 838 -27.90 -20.40 4.01
N GLY A 839 -27.52 -21.38 3.17
CA GLY A 839 -26.80 -22.59 3.61
C GLY A 839 -27.60 -23.76 4.22
N PRO A 840 -28.95 -23.89 4.16
CA PRO A 840 -29.66 -25.03 4.76
C PRO A 840 -29.55 -26.28 3.88
N THR A 841 -28.39 -26.94 3.91
CA THR A 841 -28.27 -28.31 3.39
C THR A 841 -28.94 -29.28 4.34
N ASN A 842 -30.17 -29.68 4.02
CA ASN A 842 -30.92 -30.76 4.68
C ASN A 842 -30.32 -32.16 4.38
N ALA A 843 -28.98 -32.25 4.27
CA ALA A 843 -28.25 -33.49 4.08
C ALA A 843 -28.03 -34.15 5.45
N ASN A 844 -28.64 -35.32 5.65
CA ASN A 844 -28.58 -36.03 6.92
C ASN A 844 -27.12 -36.41 7.24
N GLY A 845 -26.53 -35.80 8.27
CA GLY A 845 -25.13 -36.03 8.68
C GLY A 845 -24.15 -34.86 8.54
N GLN A 846 -24.61 -33.64 8.21
CA GLN A 846 -23.79 -32.42 8.28
C GLN A 846 -24.21 -31.53 9.46
N VAL A 847 -23.24 -30.95 10.17
CA VAL A 847 -23.44 -30.15 11.39
C VAL A 847 -23.05 -28.69 11.13
N GLU A 848 -23.91 -27.98 10.39
CA GLU A 848 -23.71 -26.57 10.02
C GLU A 848 -24.79 -25.66 10.66
N PRO A 849 -24.51 -24.38 10.96
CA PRO A 849 -25.42 -23.50 11.68
C PRO A 849 -26.59 -23.02 10.80
N VAL A 850 -27.72 -23.73 10.92
CA VAL A 850 -28.95 -23.58 10.10
C VAL A 850 -29.58 -22.18 10.11
N LEU A 851 -29.17 -21.28 11.01
CA LEU A 851 -29.72 -19.92 11.18
C LEU A 851 -28.67 -18.81 11.05
N ALA A 852 -27.50 -19.06 10.44
CA ALA A 852 -26.41 -18.07 10.34
C ALA A 852 -26.75 -16.83 9.48
N ALA A 853 -27.56 -17.00 8.43
CA ALA A 853 -28.07 -15.89 7.62
C ALA A 853 -29.41 -16.22 6.94
N ALA A 854 -30.19 -15.19 6.64
CA ALA A 854 -31.46 -15.29 5.91
C ALA A 854 -31.41 -14.49 4.60
N ASN A 855 -32.19 -14.88 3.59
CA ASN A 855 -32.43 -14.06 2.41
C ASN A 855 -33.78 -13.34 2.53
N VAL A 856 -33.73 -12.02 2.70
CA VAL A 856 -34.91 -11.15 2.71
C VAL A 856 -34.91 -10.36 1.40
N LEU A 857 -35.89 -10.64 0.53
CA LEU A 857 -36.14 -9.91 -0.73
C LEU A 857 -34.89 -9.71 -1.62
N GLY A 858 -33.98 -10.69 -1.65
CA GLY A 858 -32.75 -10.62 -2.45
C GLY A 858 -31.58 -9.91 -1.75
N ARG A 859 -31.60 -9.83 -0.42
CA ARG A 859 -30.49 -9.34 0.43
C ARG A 859 -30.16 -10.35 1.52
N THR A 860 -28.86 -10.49 1.82
CA THR A 860 -28.37 -11.37 2.88
C THR A 860 -28.45 -10.62 4.21
N VAL A 861 -29.25 -11.14 5.14
CA VAL A 861 -29.44 -10.60 6.48
C VAL A 861 -28.64 -11.43 7.47
N ARG A 862 -27.75 -10.79 8.22
CA ARG A 862 -26.94 -11.42 9.27
C ARG A 862 -27.38 -10.94 10.67
N PRO A 863 -27.53 -11.83 11.66
CA PRO A 863 -27.75 -11.40 13.04
C PRO A 863 -26.45 -10.84 13.62
N ALA A 864 -26.47 -9.60 14.10
CA ALA A 864 -25.34 -8.93 14.71
C ALA A 864 -25.52 -8.79 16.23
N TRP A 865 -24.81 -9.63 16.98
CA TRP A 865 -24.89 -9.69 18.44
C TRP A 865 -24.50 -8.37 19.13
N ALA A 866 -23.63 -7.57 18.49
CA ALA A 866 -23.17 -6.28 19.01
C ALA A 866 -24.19 -5.14 18.83
N LEU A 867 -25.23 -5.28 18.00
CA LEU A 867 -26.22 -4.21 17.76
C LEU A 867 -27.20 -3.98 18.92
N GLY A 868 -27.07 -4.75 20.00
CA GLY A 868 -27.59 -4.40 21.32
C GLY A 868 -28.74 -5.28 21.83
N SER A 869 -28.82 -5.38 23.15
CA SER A 869 -29.91 -6.02 23.91
C SER A 869 -30.68 -5.00 24.76
N GLY A 870 -30.58 -3.71 24.42
CA GLY A 870 -31.15 -2.58 25.16
C GLY A 870 -32.48 -2.05 24.60
N ASN A 871 -32.85 -0.83 25.04
CA ASN A 871 -34.12 -0.20 24.66
C ASN A 871 -34.15 0.31 23.21
N ASP A 872 -33.00 0.72 22.66
CA ASP A 872 -32.89 1.24 21.28
C ASP A 872 -32.56 0.08 20.32
N LYS A 873 -33.59 -0.58 19.81
CA LYS A 873 -33.46 -1.81 19.01
C LYS A 873 -33.24 -1.49 17.54
N ASN A 874 -31.99 -1.24 17.18
CA ASN A 874 -31.64 -0.71 15.87
C ASN A 874 -31.00 -1.79 14.99
N SER A 875 -31.64 -2.10 13.87
CA SER A 875 -31.03 -2.87 12.79
C SER A 875 -30.57 -1.91 11.69
N TYR A 876 -29.54 -2.28 10.92
CA TYR A 876 -28.95 -1.38 9.92
C TYR A 876 -28.81 -2.03 8.55
N MET A 877 -29.11 -1.26 7.52
CA MET A 877 -28.71 -1.54 6.14
C MET A 877 -27.73 -0.46 5.69
N PHE A 878 -26.67 -0.83 5.00
CA PHE A 878 -25.71 0.14 4.48
C PHE A 878 -25.01 -0.32 3.21
N VAL A 879 -24.36 0.64 2.54
CA VAL A 879 -23.40 0.38 1.47
C VAL A 879 -22.04 0.08 2.11
N PRO A 880 -21.42 -1.10 1.91
CA PRO A 880 -20.15 -1.45 2.53
C PRO A 880 -19.03 -0.43 2.30
N SER A 881 -18.99 0.22 1.14
CA SER A 881 -17.97 1.25 0.82
C SER A 881 -18.08 2.53 1.65
N SER A 882 -19.22 2.76 2.30
CA SER A 882 -19.54 4.00 3.01
C SER A 882 -19.47 3.86 4.54
N VAL A 883 -19.26 2.64 5.04
CA VAL A 883 -19.02 2.29 6.44
C VAL A 883 -17.65 1.61 6.53
N TRP A 884 -16.72 2.24 7.23
CA TRP A 884 -15.34 1.76 7.37
C TRP A 884 -14.99 1.45 8.83
N ALA A 885 -14.19 0.40 9.01
CA ALA A 885 -13.57 0.02 10.27
C ALA A 885 -12.06 -0.23 10.07
N TRP A 886 -11.26 0.13 11.05
CA TRP A 886 -9.82 -0.14 11.09
C TRP A 886 -9.45 -0.77 12.42
N ALA A 887 -8.53 -1.72 12.40
CA ALA A 887 -7.98 -2.33 13.61
C ALA A 887 -6.47 -2.55 13.49
N SER A 888 -5.75 -2.47 14.61
CA SER A 888 -4.37 -2.95 14.68
C SER A 888 -4.32 -4.45 14.96
N ALA A 889 -3.19 -5.08 14.67
CA ALA A 889 -2.88 -6.39 15.26
C ALA A 889 -2.79 -6.25 16.80
N PRO A 890 -3.31 -7.23 17.58
CA PRO A 890 -3.19 -7.21 19.03
C PRO A 890 -1.73 -7.49 19.46
N LYS A 891 -1.22 -6.66 20.37
CA LYS A 891 0.10 -6.79 21.00
C LYS A 891 -0.05 -7.50 22.34
N ARG A 892 0.78 -8.52 22.59
CA ARG A 892 0.88 -9.22 23.89
C ARG A 892 1.92 -8.53 24.75
N PHE A 893 1.62 -8.34 26.03
CA PHE A 893 2.57 -8.00 27.06
C PHE A 893 2.45 -8.96 28.25
N THR A 894 3.54 -9.14 28.98
CA THR A 894 3.57 -9.93 30.21
C THR A 894 4.51 -9.22 31.18
N PHE A 895 4.06 -8.97 32.42
CA PHE A 895 4.78 -8.18 33.41
C PHE A 895 4.82 -8.89 34.76
N GLU A 896 6.01 -8.95 35.37
CA GLU A 896 6.25 -9.51 36.70
C GLU A 896 6.78 -8.39 37.60
N TYR A 897 5.88 -7.78 38.39
CA TYR A 897 6.20 -6.65 39.28
C TYR A 897 5.77 -6.88 40.74
N GLN A 898 4.99 -7.94 41.01
CA GLN A 898 4.62 -8.36 42.36
C GLN A 898 5.10 -9.79 42.64
N VAL A 899 5.44 -10.09 43.90
CA VAL A 899 5.85 -11.45 44.31
C VAL A 899 4.71 -12.46 44.19
N LYS A 900 3.46 -11.98 44.32
CA LYS A 900 2.26 -12.81 44.39
C LYS A 900 1.68 -13.23 43.02
N SER A 901 2.02 -12.53 41.93
CA SER A 901 1.33 -12.66 40.65
C SER A 901 2.10 -12.10 39.45
N VAL A 902 1.75 -12.57 38.25
CA VAL A 902 2.23 -12.10 36.95
C VAL A 902 1.02 -11.61 36.15
N ASP A 903 1.09 -10.39 35.61
CA ASP A 903 0.04 -9.84 34.77
C ASP A 903 0.30 -10.16 33.29
N MET A 904 -0.70 -10.71 32.59
CA MET A 904 -0.72 -10.77 31.12
C MET A 904 -1.65 -9.67 30.60
N ALA A 905 -1.23 -8.96 29.56
CA ALA A 905 -2.00 -7.88 28.95
C ALA A 905 -2.07 -7.99 27.41
N ILE A 906 -3.16 -7.48 26.85
CA ILE A 906 -3.39 -7.32 25.41
C ILE A 906 -3.66 -5.84 25.10
N TRP A 907 -3.15 -5.35 23.96
CA TRP A 907 -3.34 -3.97 23.53
C TRP A 907 -3.46 -3.85 22.01
N GLY A 908 -4.32 -2.96 21.54
CA GLY A 908 -4.36 -2.53 20.15
C GLY A 908 -5.20 -1.26 19.97
N TYR A 909 -5.45 -0.90 18.72
CA TYR A 909 -6.23 0.27 18.33
C TYR A 909 -7.38 -0.13 17.41
N ALA A 910 -8.52 0.53 17.57
CA ALA A 910 -9.68 0.39 16.69
C ALA A 910 -10.25 1.76 16.34
N ALA A 911 -10.67 1.92 15.08
CA ALA A 911 -11.35 3.12 14.60
C ALA A 911 -12.51 2.71 13.70
N SER A 912 -13.56 3.54 13.63
CA SER A 912 -14.65 3.36 12.67
C SER A 912 -15.19 4.70 12.20
N ALA A 913 -15.65 4.77 10.96
CA ALA A 913 -16.19 5.99 10.36
C ALA A 913 -17.27 5.71 9.30
N VAL A 914 -18.31 6.55 9.26
CA VAL A 914 -19.29 6.59 8.16
C VAL A 914 -18.98 7.76 7.23
N LEU A 915 -18.59 7.44 5.99
CA LEU A 915 -18.20 8.42 4.98
C LEU A 915 -19.40 9.14 4.36
N ARG A 916 -20.56 8.49 4.26
CA ARG A 916 -21.83 9.12 3.85
C ARG A 916 -22.98 8.60 4.70
N ASN A 917 -23.58 9.47 5.51
CA ASN A 917 -24.71 9.09 6.37
C ASN A 917 -25.94 8.69 5.53
N THR A 918 -26.10 9.28 4.33
CA THR A 918 -27.16 8.94 3.35
C THR A 918 -27.00 7.58 2.68
N ASP A 919 -25.90 6.87 2.92
CA ASP A 919 -25.65 5.50 2.47
C ASP A 919 -25.84 4.49 3.64
N VAL A 920 -26.41 4.95 4.77
CA VAL A 920 -26.77 4.16 5.95
C VAL A 920 -28.26 4.38 6.26
N ALA A 921 -28.97 3.28 6.37
CA ALA A 921 -30.39 3.20 6.67
C ALA A 921 -30.57 2.47 8.01
N ARG A 922 -31.31 3.09 8.92
CA ARG A 922 -31.68 2.51 10.21
C ARG A 922 -33.10 1.97 10.13
N ILE A 923 -33.27 0.77 10.66
CA ILE A 923 -34.55 0.06 10.77
C ILE A 923 -34.93 0.10 12.24
N ASP A 924 -35.86 1.00 12.55
CA ASP A 924 -36.46 1.16 13.87
C ASP A 924 -37.64 0.21 14.04
N TYR A 925 -37.75 -0.40 15.22
CA TYR A 925 -38.86 -1.30 15.55
C TYR A 925 -39.12 -1.43 17.05
N THR A 926 -40.41 -1.55 17.39
CA THR A 926 -40.87 -1.90 18.73
C THR A 926 -41.16 -3.39 18.85
N THR A 927 -41.07 -3.93 20.07
CA THR A 927 -41.47 -5.32 20.41
C THR A 927 -42.53 -5.37 21.50
N ALA A 928 -43.25 -4.26 21.72
CA ALA A 928 -44.31 -4.14 22.71
C ALA A 928 -45.61 -3.78 21.97
N ASP A 929 -46.74 -4.28 22.47
CA ASP A 929 -48.04 -3.76 22.09
C ASP A 929 -48.14 -2.29 22.57
N VAL A 930 -48.33 -1.37 21.62
CA VAL A 930 -48.52 0.08 21.84
C VAL A 930 -49.99 0.42 21.68
#